data_AF-A0A852TQ57-F1
#
_entry.id   AF-A0A852TQ57-F1
#
_cell.length_a   1.000
_cell.length_b   1.000
_cell.length_c   1.000
_cell.angle_alpha   90.00
_cell.angle_beta   90.00
_cell.angle_gamma   90.00
#
_symmetry.space_group_name_H-M   'P 1'
#
loop_
_entity.id
_entity.type
_entity.pdbx_description
1 polymer ?
#
loop_
_entity_poly.entity_id
_entity_poly.type
_entity_poly.pdbx_seq_one_letter_code
_entity_poly.pdbx_strand_id
1 'polypeptide(L)'
;MASHTAPARQNLPLETDGFIGRERDVSDLLRLLDVNRLVTLCGVGGIGKTRLALRVATHATGSFPDGVWLAELADVRTRDEVVSRIASAVGVREETGREPGATLQDALRPRRLLLVLDNCEHVIDDVAAVSRSVLDFCPSVSLLLTSREPVRIGGESVWRVPPLSLPQRHGDADPGESEAVRLFVERARSCAPDFAVTPERLRTVAGICRRLDGIPLGIELAAARVRLLSLPQIADRLSDRFRFLTSGDRGAPARQRTLRAVIDWSHALLSDAERVLLRRLSVFSGWNLELAEQVCCDELLPKVDVLDLITSLVDRSLVTVVGEQRGRVRYRLLDTIRHYAAERLAEAGEEVALRTRHREQMLRIAEDLADDVGHRTGLPWSQRLLLWQQAVAEYDNLRASLNWSVSRDDVEEGLRLCVAMRPFWMANGHFAEGICWTDRLLAMDGASGVGEALRGRAMVRRAELAWEQPDHARAREIGEEGLRLCREAGDDPSVALALNTLAMIDVRGRRYDRARRRLAEVTELTRGIGDRWNEGIARGILGALAAREGSLDAADAHYEAAMAILRDSDHRWGVGRTLIGRGTVAEARGDLLDADRYFREALDILRGVGASPELARCLAGVGRVAARQGATRQAYDYLSESLLMSHGTGQRMGVARCLSAIAGVAAGQGLAEEAHRIAGAAAAIRERAGFPPSASARPAVAEESAVDSRTLDSRWEQGRGLSVEESVAAALHLIDAGRVLPPPPVGADTAAERTAPPSLTPREHEIALLIGDGMGNRAIAEALFISPVTVARHVANIHTKLGFNSRTQIAAWISEHTVRS
;
A
#
# COMPACT_ATOMS: atom_id res chain seq x y z
N MET A 1 -39.50 18.36 -36.05
CA MET A 1 -40.87 18.20 -35.51
C MET A 1 -40.76 17.48 -34.18
N ALA A 2 -40.93 18.21 -33.08
CA ALA A 2 -40.86 17.65 -31.74
C ALA A 2 -42.17 16.90 -31.45
N SER A 3 -42.08 15.62 -31.11
CA SER A 3 -43.19 14.88 -30.50
C SER A 3 -43.41 15.45 -29.09
N HIS A 4 -44.47 16.23 -28.92
CA HIS A 4 -44.97 16.66 -27.62
C HIS A 4 -45.48 15.45 -26.82
N THR A 5 -44.59 14.75 -26.12
CA THR A 5 -44.96 13.88 -24.99
C THR A 5 -45.43 14.77 -23.85
N ALA A 6 -46.63 14.51 -23.31
CA ALA A 6 -47.11 15.17 -22.10
C ALA A 6 -46.05 15.07 -20.98
N PRO A 7 -45.86 16.11 -20.15
CA PRO A 7 -44.88 16.05 -19.06
C PRO A 7 -45.19 14.84 -18.17
N ALA A 8 -44.16 14.06 -17.84
CA ALA A 8 -44.27 12.93 -16.93
C ALA A 8 -44.91 13.41 -15.60
N ARG A 9 -45.89 12.66 -15.08
CA ARG A 9 -46.56 13.00 -13.81
C ARG A 9 -45.55 12.88 -12.67
N GLN A 10 -45.17 13.99 -12.04
CA GLN A 10 -44.23 13.99 -10.93
C GLN A 10 -44.42 15.21 -10.02
N ASN A 11 -43.95 15.12 -8.77
CA ASN A 11 -43.87 16.22 -7.81
C ASN A 11 -42.41 16.50 -7.35
N LEU A 12 -41.42 16.01 -8.10
CA LEU A 12 -40.00 16.18 -7.76
C LEU A 12 -39.59 17.67 -7.81
N PRO A 13 -38.82 18.16 -6.82
CA PRO A 13 -38.32 19.53 -6.82
C PRO A 13 -37.31 19.74 -7.96
N LEU A 14 -37.29 20.95 -8.53
CA LEU A 14 -36.27 21.35 -9.50
C LEU A 14 -34.92 21.53 -8.79
N GLU A 15 -33.86 20.90 -9.30
CA GLU A 15 -32.50 21.13 -8.80
C GLU A 15 -32.02 22.54 -9.22
N THR A 16 -31.80 23.42 -8.25
CA THR A 16 -31.38 24.82 -8.50
C THR A 16 -29.86 24.96 -8.67
N ASP A 17 -29.09 23.95 -8.27
CA ASP A 17 -27.64 23.95 -8.35
C ASP A 17 -27.13 22.69 -9.07
N GLY A 18 -25.92 22.74 -9.63
CA GLY A 18 -25.30 21.60 -10.31
C GLY A 18 -25.11 20.36 -9.42
N PHE A 19 -25.53 19.19 -9.96
CA PHE A 19 -25.22 17.87 -9.42
C PHE A 19 -23.87 17.40 -9.98
N ILE A 20 -22.87 17.22 -9.11
CA ILE A 20 -21.48 16.94 -9.50
C ILE A 20 -21.08 15.54 -9.05
N GLY A 21 -20.60 14.74 -10.01
CA GLY A 21 -20.16 13.37 -9.77
C GLY A 21 -21.32 12.38 -9.66
N ARG A 22 -20.99 11.13 -9.35
CA ARG A 22 -21.92 10.01 -9.15
C ARG A 22 -22.73 9.61 -10.39
N GLU A 23 -22.24 9.91 -11.58
CA GLU A 23 -22.89 9.49 -12.83
C GLU A 23 -22.99 7.96 -12.91
N ARG A 24 -21.95 7.26 -12.42
CA ARG A 24 -21.96 5.80 -12.30
C ARG A 24 -22.98 5.30 -11.28
N ASP A 25 -23.04 5.91 -10.09
CA ASP A 25 -24.00 5.52 -9.05
C ASP A 25 -25.44 5.65 -9.53
N VAL A 26 -25.75 6.73 -10.27
CA VAL A 26 -27.08 6.93 -10.87
C VAL A 26 -27.38 5.81 -11.87
N SER A 27 -26.44 5.48 -12.76
CA SER A 27 -26.61 4.39 -13.72
C SER A 27 -26.81 3.03 -13.05
N ASP A 28 -26.04 2.74 -12.00
CA ASP A 28 -26.12 1.50 -11.24
C ASP A 28 -27.44 1.39 -10.47
N LEU A 29 -27.90 2.49 -9.86
CA LEU A 29 -29.18 2.55 -9.15
C LEU A 29 -30.39 2.43 -10.08
N LEU A 30 -30.33 3.00 -11.29
CA LEU A 30 -31.39 2.80 -12.30
C LEU A 30 -31.50 1.32 -12.69
N ARG A 31 -30.36 0.65 -12.93
CA ARG A 31 -30.35 -0.80 -13.19
C ARG A 31 -30.85 -1.61 -12.01
N LEU A 32 -30.54 -1.18 -10.78
CA LEU A 32 -30.99 -1.85 -9.58
C LEU A 32 -32.51 -1.71 -9.39
N LEU A 33 -33.09 -0.55 -9.72
CA LEU A 33 -34.54 -0.30 -9.73
C LEU A 33 -35.29 -1.05 -10.84
N ASP A 34 -34.63 -1.39 -11.95
CA ASP A 34 -35.23 -2.21 -13.01
C ASP A 34 -35.44 -3.66 -12.57
N VAL A 35 -34.58 -4.17 -11.68
CA VAL A 35 -34.60 -5.57 -11.22
C VAL A 35 -35.30 -5.72 -9.87
N ASN A 36 -35.25 -4.68 -9.01
CA ASN A 36 -35.78 -4.72 -7.65
C ASN A 36 -36.88 -3.68 -7.43
N ARG A 37 -37.94 -4.09 -6.72
CA ARG A 37 -39.06 -3.22 -6.39
C ARG A 37 -38.85 -2.36 -5.14
N LEU A 38 -37.83 -2.66 -4.35
CA LEU A 38 -37.48 -1.89 -3.15
C LEU A 38 -35.98 -1.65 -3.12
N VAL A 39 -35.60 -0.38 -3.16
CA VAL A 39 -34.22 0.07 -3.08
C VAL A 39 -34.09 1.07 -1.94
N THR A 40 -33.20 0.81 -0.99
CA THR A 40 -32.95 1.72 0.14
C THR A 40 -31.54 2.30 0.02
N LEU A 41 -31.45 3.62 -0.19
CA LEU A 41 -30.20 4.37 -0.11
C LEU A 41 -29.84 4.58 1.37
N CYS A 42 -28.77 3.93 1.82
CA CYS A 42 -28.22 4.03 3.17
C CYS A 42 -26.93 4.83 3.19
N GLY A 43 -26.62 5.52 4.29
CA GLY A 43 -25.39 6.29 4.41
C GLY A 43 -25.44 7.36 5.50
N VAL A 44 -24.28 7.92 5.85
CA VAL A 44 -24.16 8.98 6.86
C VAL A 44 -24.97 10.23 6.48
N GLY A 45 -25.35 11.03 7.47
CA GLY A 45 -25.99 12.32 7.19
C GLY A 45 -25.02 13.24 6.42
N GLY A 46 -25.54 14.03 5.49
CA GLY A 46 -24.73 14.92 4.65
C GLY A 46 -23.99 14.22 3.49
N ILE A 47 -24.11 12.89 3.33
CA ILE A 47 -23.53 12.15 2.20
C ILE A 47 -24.26 12.38 0.86
N GLY A 48 -25.41 13.06 0.87
CA GLY A 48 -26.18 13.38 -0.33
C GLY A 48 -27.18 12.30 -0.78
N LYS A 49 -27.71 11.47 0.14
CA LYS A 49 -28.73 10.44 -0.19
C LYS A 49 -29.97 11.02 -0.88
N THR A 50 -30.55 12.08 -0.29
CA THR A 50 -31.74 12.75 -0.83
C THR A 50 -31.49 13.27 -2.25
N ARG A 51 -30.38 13.99 -2.46
CA ARG A 51 -29.99 14.45 -3.80
C ARG A 51 -29.82 13.30 -4.80
N LEU A 52 -29.14 12.22 -4.40
CA LEU A 52 -28.95 11.06 -5.26
C LEU A 52 -30.30 10.38 -5.59
N ALA A 53 -31.19 10.22 -4.61
CA ALA A 53 -32.52 9.64 -4.82
C ALA A 53 -33.36 10.47 -5.79
N LEU A 54 -33.38 11.79 -5.62
CA LEU A 54 -34.11 12.70 -6.52
C LEU A 54 -33.54 12.67 -7.94
N ARG A 55 -32.21 12.59 -8.08
CA ARG A 55 -31.55 12.48 -9.38
C ARG A 55 -31.92 11.18 -10.08
N VAL A 56 -31.88 10.05 -9.37
CA VAL A 56 -32.31 8.74 -9.88
C VAL A 56 -33.79 8.77 -10.25
N ALA A 57 -34.65 9.28 -9.38
CA ALA A 57 -36.09 9.41 -9.60
C ALA A 57 -36.42 10.23 -10.85
N THR A 58 -35.70 11.33 -11.08
CA THR A 58 -35.85 12.17 -12.28
C THR A 58 -35.51 11.42 -13.56
N HIS A 59 -34.41 10.63 -13.56
CA HIS A 59 -34.02 9.82 -14.72
C HIS A 59 -34.92 8.59 -14.93
N ALA A 60 -35.57 8.12 -13.87
CA ALA A 60 -36.47 6.98 -13.91
C ALA A 60 -37.87 7.32 -14.48
N THR A 61 -38.21 8.59 -14.66
CA THR A 61 -39.55 9.06 -15.11
C THR A 61 -40.07 8.35 -16.37
N GLY A 62 -39.20 8.02 -17.32
CA GLY A 62 -39.56 7.28 -18.54
C GLY A 62 -40.03 5.83 -18.31
N SER A 63 -39.65 5.21 -17.20
CA SER A 63 -39.96 3.81 -16.87
C SER A 63 -41.27 3.65 -16.09
N PHE A 64 -41.85 4.74 -15.59
CA PHE A 64 -43.02 4.74 -14.69
C PHE A 64 -44.16 5.59 -15.27
N PRO A 65 -45.09 5.00 -16.05
CA PRO A 65 -46.14 5.74 -16.76
C PRO A 65 -47.14 6.43 -15.83
N ASP A 66 -47.36 5.91 -14.63
CA ASP A 66 -48.24 6.53 -13.62
C ASP A 66 -47.50 7.52 -12.70
N GLY A 67 -46.23 7.80 -13.01
CA GLY A 67 -45.46 8.89 -12.44
C GLY A 67 -44.44 8.50 -11.38
N VAL A 68 -43.71 9.52 -10.93
CA VAL A 68 -42.69 9.43 -9.89
C VAL A 68 -43.00 10.43 -8.79
N TRP A 69 -43.19 9.94 -7.57
CA TRP A 69 -43.76 10.74 -6.48
C TRP A 69 -42.85 10.72 -5.24
N LEU A 70 -42.50 11.90 -4.74
CA LEU A 70 -41.74 12.13 -3.51
C LEU A 70 -42.67 12.35 -2.32
N ALA A 71 -42.44 11.60 -1.24
CA ALA A 71 -43.01 11.81 0.08
C ALA A 71 -41.88 12.12 1.07
N GLU A 72 -41.81 13.38 1.51
CA GLU A 72 -40.86 13.81 2.54
C GLU A 72 -41.38 13.46 3.93
N LEU A 73 -40.64 12.62 4.66
CA LEU A 73 -41.05 12.15 5.99
C LEU A 73 -40.39 12.93 7.13
N ALA A 74 -39.62 13.98 6.83
CA ALA A 74 -38.77 14.69 7.79
C ALA A 74 -39.47 15.18 9.09
N ASP A 75 -40.78 15.44 9.04
CA ASP A 75 -41.63 15.96 10.12
C ASP A 75 -42.65 14.96 10.65
N VAL A 76 -42.65 13.73 10.12
CA VAL A 76 -43.60 12.66 10.45
C VAL A 76 -43.16 11.92 11.71
N ARG A 77 -44.12 11.39 12.49
CA ARG A 77 -43.84 10.69 13.76
C ARG A 77 -44.61 9.39 13.92
N THR A 78 -45.68 9.19 13.17
CA THR A 78 -46.56 8.02 13.31
C THR A 78 -46.84 7.35 11.98
N ARG A 79 -47.24 6.07 12.03
CA ARG A 79 -47.67 5.30 10.86
C ARG A 79 -48.75 5.98 10.01
N ASP A 80 -49.78 6.51 10.65
CA ASP A 80 -50.92 7.12 9.93
C ASP A 80 -50.48 8.39 9.18
N GLU A 81 -49.57 9.16 9.77
CA GLU A 81 -48.95 10.30 9.09
C GLU A 81 -48.07 9.89 7.90
N VAL A 82 -47.37 8.75 7.97
CA VAL A 82 -46.64 8.19 6.82
C VAL A 82 -47.61 7.86 5.68
N VAL A 83 -48.70 7.16 5.98
CA VAL A 83 -49.73 6.80 5.00
C VAL A 83 -50.35 8.05 4.38
N SER A 84 -50.71 9.03 5.20
CA SER A 84 -51.31 10.29 4.75
C SER A 84 -50.34 11.12 3.88
N ARG A 85 -49.04 11.14 4.23
CA ARG A 85 -48.01 11.81 3.41
C ARG A 85 -47.86 11.16 2.04
N ILE A 86 -47.87 9.84 1.97
CA ILE A 86 -47.81 9.11 0.69
C ILE A 86 -49.07 9.38 -0.13
N ALA A 87 -50.25 9.27 0.49
CA ALA A 87 -51.54 9.53 -0.17
C ALA A 87 -51.60 10.94 -0.77
N SER A 88 -51.17 11.95 -0.01
CA SER A 88 -51.06 13.33 -0.45
C SER A 88 -50.12 13.49 -1.64
N ALA A 89 -48.94 12.85 -1.60
CA ALA A 89 -47.97 12.91 -2.70
C ALA A 89 -48.53 12.34 -4.02
N VAL A 90 -49.30 11.26 -3.98
CA VAL A 90 -49.89 10.62 -5.17
C VAL A 90 -51.28 11.16 -5.55
N GLY A 91 -51.81 12.13 -4.81
CA GLY A 91 -53.13 12.73 -5.04
C GLY A 91 -54.32 11.84 -4.69
N VAL A 92 -54.16 10.89 -3.75
CA VAL A 92 -55.23 10.04 -3.24
C VAL A 92 -55.92 10.76 -2.08
N ARG A 93 -57.26 10.86 -2.14
CA ARG A 93 -58.07 11.43 -1.05
C ARG A 93 -58.55 10.31 -0.14
N GLU A 94 -58.47 10.55 1.17
CA GLU A 94 -58.95 9.62 2.18
C GLU A 94 -60.49 9.50 2.14
N GLU A 95 -61.01 8.27 2.24
CA GLU A 95 -62.45 7.99 2.28
C GLU A 95 -62.94 7.94 3.73
N THR A 96 -64.00 8.71 4.04
CA THR A 96 -64.53 8.79 5.40
C THR A 96 -65.12 7.44 5.83
N GLY A 97 -64.61 6.88 6.94
CA GLY A 97 -65.07 5.58 7.49
C GLY A 97 -64.29 4.36 7.01
N ARG A 98 -63.24 4.54 6.20
CA ARG A 98 -62.35 3.48 5.73
C ARG A 98 -60.93 3.68 6.28
N GLU A 99 -60.20 2.58 6.49
CA GLU A 99 -58.79 2.65 6.90
C GLU A 99 -57.95 3.35 5.80
N PRO A 100 -57.15 4.38 6.14
CA PRO A 100 -56.33 5.12 5.17
C PRO A 100 -55.37 4.22 4.38
N GLY A 101 -54.78 3.21 5.03
CA GLY A 101 -53.89 2.25 4.38
C GLY A 101 -54.57 1.41 3.30
N ALA A 102 -55.80 0.96 3.55
CA ALA A 102 -56.59 0.21 2.58
C ALA A 102 -57.01 1.06 1.37
N THR A 103 -57.36 2.33 1.63
CA THR A 103 -57.70 3.30 0.58
C THR A 103 -56.50 3.58 -0.34
N LEU A 104 -55.32 3.75 0.26
CA LEU A 104 -54.08 3.94 -0.48
C LEU A 104 -53.72 2.71 -1.34
N GLN A 105 -53.87 1.50 -0.80
CA GLN A 105 -53.57 0.27 -1.53
C GLN A 105 -54.47 0.10 -2.77
N ASP A 106 -55.79 0.26 -2.62
CA ASP A 106 -56.72 0.14 -3.74
C ASP A 106 -56.40 1.14 -4.86
N ALA A 107 -56.03 2.37 -4.48
CA ALA A 107 -55.68 3.42 -5.43
C ALA A 107 -54.36 3.16 -6.17
N LEU A 108 -53.39 2.53 -5.50
CA LEU A 108 -52.06 2.22 -6.04
C LEU A 108 -52.02 0.89 -6.80
N ARG A 109 -52.90 -0.06 -6.48
CA ARG A 109 -52.91 -1.42 -7.04
C ARG A 109 -52.88 -1.49 -8.57
N PRO A 110 -53.62 -0.66 -9.34
CA PRO A 110 -53.57 -0.70 -10.80
C PRO A 110 -52.45 0.16 -11.41
N ARG A 111 -51.67 0.90 -10.60
CA ARG A 111 -50.70 1.89 -11.08
C ARG A 111 -49.27 1.33 -11.13
N ARG A 112 -48.53 1.68 -12.18
CA ARG A 112 -47.09 1.48 -12.30
C ARG A 112 -46.35 2.80 -12.05
N LEU A 113 -45.97 3.02 -10.79
CA LEU A 113 -45.31 4.23 -10.33
C LEU A 113 -44.12 3.95 -9.41
N LEU A 114 -43.27 4.96 -9.24
CA LEU A 114 -42.17 4.97 -8.27
C LEU A 114 -42.51 5.90 -7.11
N LEU A 115 -42.46 5.39 -5.88
CA LEU A 115 -42.54 6.20 -4.66
C LEU A 115 -41.15 6.41 -4.08
N VAL A 116 -40.76 7.67 -3.92
CA VAL A 116 -39.55 8.06 -3.21
C VAL A 116 -39.93 8.48 -1.80
N LEU A 117 -39.45 7.75 -0.78
CA LEU A 117 -39.67 8.11 0.62
C LEU A 117 -38.36 8.66 1.20
N ASP A 118 -38.35 9.94 1.57
CA ASP A 118 -37.13 10.61 2.03
C ASP A 118 -37.10 10.82 3.55
N ASN A 119 -35.94 10.59 4.17
CA ASN A 119 -35.66 10.69 5.62
C ASN A 119 -36.38 9.64 6.49
N CYS A 120 -36.35 8.36 6.11
CA CYS A 120 -37.10 7.31 6.79
C CYS A 120 -36.58 6.95 8.20
N GLU A 121 -35.35 7.34 8.56
CA GLU A 121 -34.62 6.80 9.73
C GLU A 121 -35.27 6.98 11.11
N HIS A 122 -36.21 7.92 11.28
CA HIS A 122 -36.81 8.23 12.58
C HIS A 122 -38.18 7.56 12.80
N VAL A 123 -38.76 7.01 11.73
CA VAL A 123 -40.03 6.27 11.71
C VAL A 123 -39.85 4.95 10.95
N ILE A 124 -38.66 4.36 11.06
CA ILE A 124 -38.23 3.27 10.19
C ILE A 124 -39.11 2.02 10.31
N ASP A 125 -39.56 1.69 11.53
CA ASP A 125 -40.46 0.55 11.76
C ASP A 125 -41.84 0.76 11.11
N ASP A 126 -42.34 2.00 11.13
CA ASP A 126 -43.62 2.35 10.50
C ASP A 126 -43.49 2.40 8.98
N VAL A 127 -42.38 2.94 8.46
CA VAL A 127 -42.05 2.88 7.03
C VAL A 127 -41.90 1.44 6.56
N ALA A 128 -41.29 0.57 7.36
CA ALA A 128 -41.16 -0.87 7.07
C ALA A 128 -42.54 -1.54 6.95
N ALA A 129 -43.44 -1.27 7.91
CA ALA A 129 -44.80 -1.80 7.91
C ALA A 129 -45.60 -1.35 6.68
N VAL A 130 -45.57 -0.04 6.36
CA VAL A 130 -46.27 0.53 5.21
C VAL A 130 -45.68 0.02 3.89
N SER A 131 -44.35 -0.01 3.77
CA SER A 131 -43.66 -0.47 2.55
C SER A 131 -43.95 -1.93 2.26
N ARG A 132 -43.94 -2.79 3.29
CA ARG A 132 -44.32 -4.21 3.15
C ARG A 132 -45.74 -4.34 2.60
N SER A 133 -46.68 -3.62 3.21
CA SER A 133 -48.09 -3.63 2.79
C SER A 133 -48.25 -3.17 1.34
N VAL A 134 -47.58 -2.09 0.92
CA VAL A 134 -47.64 -1.63 -0.48
C VAL A 134 -47.03 -2.65 -1.44
N LEU A 135 -45.90 -3.26 -1.09
CA LEU A 135 -45.22 -4.22 -1.96
C LEU A 135 -46.01 -5.51 -2.16
N ASP A 136 -46.70 -5.98 -1.12
CA ASP A 136 -47.52 -7.20 -1.13
C ASP A 136 -48.80 -7.02 -1.96
N PHE A 137 -49.48 -5.87 -1.85
CA PHE A 137 -50.79 -5.64 -2.48
C PHE A 137 -50.73 -4.91 -3.85
N CYS A 138 -49.65 -4.18 -4.13
CA CYS A 138 -49.53 -3.34 -5.35
C CYS A 138 -48.35 -3.79 -6.22
N PRO A 139 -48.49 -4.82 -7.08
CA PRO A 139 -47.36 -5.52 -7.72
C PRO A 139 -46.54 -4.67 -8.71
N SER A 140 -47.09 -3.55 -9.19
CA SER A 140 -46.44 -2.66 -10.15
C SER A 140 -45.85 -1.38 -9.52
N VAL A 141 -45.91 -1.25 -8.19
CA VAL A 141 -45.28 -0.15 -7.46
C VAL A 141 -43.85 -0.52 -7.09
N SER A 142 -42.92 0.40 -7.34
CA SER A 142 -41.55 0.37 -6.86
C SER A 142 -41.31 1.46 -5.82
N LEU A 143 -40.41 1.20 -4.89
CA LEU A 143 -40.07 2.07 -3.76
C LEU A 143 -38.57 2.40 -3.77
N LEU A 144 -38.24 3.68 -3.65
CA LEU A 144 -36.88 4.19 -3.45
C LEU A 144 -36.83 4.96 -2.12
N LEU A 145 -36.16 4.40 -1.12
CA LEU A 145 -36.13 4.96 0.22
C LEU A 145 -34.78 5.62 0.48
N THR A 146 -34.77 6.74 1.22
CA THR A 146 -33.54 7.25 1.83
C THR A 146 -33.62 7.08 3.33
N SER A 147 -32.59 6.47 3.89
CA SER A 147 -32.49 6.21 5.33
C SER A 147 -31.02 6.19 5.76
N ARG A 148 -30.78 6.24 7.06
CA ARG A 148 -29.43 6.04 7.64
C ARG A 148 -29.09 4.57 7.79
N GLU A 149 -30.10 3.75 8.02
CA GLU A 149 -30.02 2.32 8.22
C GLU A 149 -31.05 1.57 7.35
N PRO A 150 -30.81 0.28 7.02
CA PRO A 150 -31.74 -0.51 6.21
C PRO A 150 -33.10 -0.68 6.89
N VAL A 151 -34.15 -0.83 6.08
CA VAL A 151 -35.53 -0.99 6.54
C VAL A 151 -35.82 -2.44 6.99
N ARG A 152 -35.01 -3.40 6.53
CA ARG A 152 -35.01 -4.82 6.89
C ARG A 152 -36.35 -5.51 6.62
N ILE A 153 -36.86 -5.35 5.39
CA ILE A 153 -38.04 -6.08 4.90
C ILE A 153 -37.72 -6.93 3.67
N GLY A 154 -38.53 -7.95 3.42
CA GLY A 154 -38.32 -8.88 2.30
C GLY A 154 -38.29 -8.17 0.95
N GLY A 155 -37.31 -8.52 0.10
CA GLY A 155 -37.13 -7.91 -1.23
C GLY A 155 -36.38 -6.58 -1.23
N GLU A 156 -35.87 -6.12 -0.08
CA GLU A 156 -35.06 -4.91 0.01
C GLU A 156 -33.67 -5.10 -0.60
N SER A 157 -33.32 -4.22 -1.54
CA SER A 157 -31.94 -4.03 -2.01
C SER A 157 -31.33 -2.78 -1.38
N VAL A 158 -30.33 -2.98 -0.52
CA VAL A 158 -29.65 -1.89 0.18
C VAL A 158 -28.49 -1.35 -0.65
N TRP A 159 -28.54 -0.07 -1.01
CA TRP A 159 -27.42 0.64 -1.63
C TRP A 159 -26.75 1.56 -0.62
N ARG A 160 -25.51 1.23 -0.25
CA ARG A 160 -24.70 2.09 0.63
C ARG A 160 -24.05 3.20 -0.18
N VAL A 161 -24.52 4.43 0.01
CA VAL A 161 -24.06 5.61 -0.75
C VAL A 161 -22.60 5.91 -0.39
N PRO A 162 -21.65 5.79 -1.33
CA PRO A 162 -20.25 6.06 -1.06
C PRO A 162 -20.00 7.57 -0.91
N PRO A 163 -18.97 8.01 -0.16
CA PRO A 163 -18.47 9.38 -0.25
C PRO A 163 -18.02 9.71 -1.67
N LEU A 164 -17.94 11.01 -1.99
CA LEU A 164 -17.40 11.44 -3.29
C LEU A 164 -15.94 11.00 -3.41
N SER A 165 -15.55 10.62 -4.63
CA SER A 165 -14.18 10.22 -4.94
C SER A 165 -13.19 11.30 -4.52
N LEU A 166 -12.13 10.84 -3.83
CA LEU A 166 -11.06 11.68 -3.32
C LEU A 166 -9.83 11.60 -4.24
N PRO A 167 -9.05 12.69 -4.36
CA PRO A 167 -7.83 12.69 -5.15
C PRO A 167 -6.76 11.79 -4.50
N GLN A 168 -6.11 10.95 -5.31
CA GLN A 168 -5.07 10.01 -4.86
C GLN A 168 -3.91 10.75 -4.18
N ARG A 169 -3.30 10.13 -3.14
CA ARG A 169 -2.22 10.76 -2.37
C ARG A 169 -0.88 10.80 -3.12
N HIS A 170 -0.64 9.86 -4.03
CA HIS A 170 0.64 9.68 -4.74
C HIS A 170 0.33 9.30 -6.20
N GLY A 171 0.57 10.23 -7.14
CA GLY A 171 0.38 10.02 -8.58
C GLY A 171 0.26 11.34 -9.34
N ASP A 172 0.55 11.29 -10.65
CA ASP A 172 0.45 12.43 -11.60
C ASP A 172 -0.99 12.80 -11.99
N ALA A 173 -2.00 12.16 -11.39
CA ALA A 173 -3.40 12.43 -11.70
C ALA A 173 -3.81 13.84 -11.24
N ASP A 174 -4.44 14.61 -12.13
CA ASP A 174 -4.93 15.95 -11.83
C ASP A 174 -5.95 15.89 -10.67
N PRO A 175 -5.69 16.53 -9.52
CA PRO A 175 -6.64 16.58 -8.41
C PRO A 175 -8.02 17.11 -8.80
N GLY A 176 -8.09 17.92 -9.88
CA GLY A 176 -9.32 18.48 -10.45
C GLY A 176 -10.29 17.45 -11.02
N GLU A 177 -9.86 16.22 -11.31
CA GLU A 177 -10.74 15.17 -11.82
C GLU A 177 -11.61 14.52 -10.73
N SER A 178 -11.19 14.61 -9.46
CA SER A 178 -11.93 14.02 -8.35
C SER A 178 -13.26 14.75 -8.08
N GLU A 179 -14.32 13.98 -7.81
CA GLU A 179 -15.66 14.53 -7.59
C GLU A 179 -15.71 15.50 -6.41
N ALA A 180 -14.98 15.20 -5.33
CA ALA A 180 -14.92 16.06 -4.16
C ALA A 180 -14.31 17.44 -4.45
N VAL A 181 -13.23 17.49 -5.26
CA VAL A 181 -12.58 18.74 -5.65
C VAL A 181 -13.45 19.52 -6.64
N ARG A 182 -14.09 18.84 -7.60
CA ARG A 182 -15.04 19.48 -8.52
C ARG A 182 -16.20 20.14 -7.77
N LEU A 183 -16.77 19.43 -6.78
CA LEU A 183 -17.82 19.99 -5.92
C LEU A 183 -17.32 21.21 -5.15
N PHE A 184 -16.12 21.16 -4.56
CA PHE A 184 -15.56 22.30 -3.84
C PHE A 184 -15.41 23.52 -4.75
N VAL A 185 -14.85 23.34 -5.95
CA VAL A 185 -14.59 24.43 -6.90
C VAL A 185 -15.89 25.07 -7.36
N GLU A 186 -16.90 24.27 -7.70
CA GLU A 186 -18.21 24.78 -8.10
C GLU A 186 -18.83 25.65 -7.00
N ARG A 187 -18.84 25.13 -5.77
CA ARG A 187 -19.45 25.80 -4.62
C ARG A 187 -18.68 27.05 -4.20
N ALA A 188 -17.35 27.02 -4.34
CA ALA A 188 -16.49 28.17 -4.11
C ALA A 188 -16.80 29.28 -5.13
N ARG A 189 -16.97 28.93 -6.42
CA ARG A 189 -17.33 29.88 -7.48
C ARG A 189 -18.72 30.49 -7.29
N SER A 190 -19.69 29.73 -6.79
CA SER A 190 -21.03 30.26 -6.46
C SER A 190 -20.98 31.37 -5.39
N CYS A 191 -20.00 31.31 -4.48
CA CYS A 191 -19.85 32.28 -3.39
C CYS A 191 -18.77 33.35 -3.65
N ALA A 192 -17.82 33.08 -4.55
CA ALA A 192 -16.72 33.94 -4.95
C ALA A 192 -16.43 33.73 -6.47
N PRO A 193 -17.09 34.48 -7.37
CA PRO A 193 -17.00 34.28 -8.82
C PRO A 193 -15.58 34.30 -9.38
N ASP A 194 -14.69 35.12 -8.79
CA ASP A 194 -13.29 35.26 -9.20
C ASP A 194 -12.36 34.14 -8.64
N PHE A 195 -12.93 33.04 -8.14
CA PHE A 195 -12.14 31.94 -7.62
C PHE A 195 -11.31 31.25 -8.74
N ALA A 196 -10.04 31.64 -8.82
CA ALA A 196 -9.08 31.09 -9.76
C ALA A 196 -8.74 29.62 -9.44
N VAL A 197 -8.78 28.78 -10.47
CA VAL A 197 -8.38 27.37 -10.42
C VAL A 197 -6.95 27.27 -10.93
N THR A 198 -6.00 27.13 -9.99
CA THR A 198 -4.57 26.90 -10.30
C THR A 198 -4.10 25.58 -9.67
N PRO A 199 -3.03 24.94 -10.18
CA PRO A 199 -2.53 23.68 -9.63
C PRO A 199 -2.20 23.73 -8.13
N GLU A 200 -1.68 24.84 -7.62
CA GLU A 200 -1.38 25.06 -6.19
C GLU A 200 -2.66 25.05 -5.34
N ARG A 201 -3.69 25.73 -5.84
CA ARG A 201 -4.99 25.82 -5.16
C ARG A 201 -5.69 24.48 -5.17
N LEU A 202 -5.68 23.77 -6.29
CA LEU A 202 -6.25 22.42 -6.41
C LEU A 202 -5.58 21.43 -5.43
N ARG A 203 -4.25 21.51 -5.25
CA ARG A 203 -3.54 20.71 -4.23
C ARG A 203 -4.01 21.02 -2.81
N THR A 204 -4.26 22.29 -2.50
CA THR A 204 -4.77 22.70 -1.17
C THR A 204 -6.23 22.26 -0.96
N VAL A 205 -7.08 22.42 -1.99
CA VAL A 205 -8.48 21.94 -1.99
C VAL A 205 -8.54 20.43 -1.83
N ALA A 206 -7.66 19.68 -2.50
CA ALA A 206 -7.53 18.24 -2.33
C ALA A 206 -7.20 17.86 -0.87
N GLY A 207 -6.33 18.63 -0.21
CA GLY A 207 -6.05 18.50 1.22
C GLY A 207 -7.29 18.70 2.10
N ILE A 208 -8.08 19.74 1.81
CA ILE A 208 -9.35 20.04 2.50
C ILE A 208 -10.37 18.91 2.29
N CYS A 209 -10.59 18.47 1.04
CA CYS A 209 -11.56 17.43 0.71
C CYS A 209 -11.23 16.10 1.40
N ARG A 210 -9.93 15.74 1.49
CA ARG A 210 -9.48 14.56 2.24
C ARG A 210 -9.78 14.67 3.73
N ARG A 211 -9.57 15.83 4.35
CA ARG A 211 -9.92 16.07 5.77
C ARG A 211 -11.44 16.02 6.04
N LEU A 212 -12.24 16.14 4.99
CA LEU A 212 -13.70 16.09 5.04
C LEU A 212 -14.26 14.75 4.55
N ASP A 213 -13.41 13.73 4.39
CA ASP A 213 -13.78 12.36 3.98
C ASP A 213 -14.55 12.24 2.66
N GLY A 214 -14.56 13.28 1.81
CA GLY A 214 -15.40 13.30 0.61
C GLY A 214 -16.89 13.49 0.89
N ILE A 215 -17.27 13.94 2.10
CA ILE A 215 -18.68 14.18 2.48
C ILE A 215 -19.16 15.50 1.84
N PRO A 216 -20.15 15.46 0.93
CA PRO A 216 -20.65 16.64 0.20
C PRO A 216 -21.00 17.83 1.10
N LEU A 217 -21.76 17.61 2.18
CA LEU A 217 -22.15 18.70 3.08
C LEU A 217 -20.94 19.40 3.72
N GLY A 218 -19.92 18.63 4.14
CA GLY A 218 -18.70 19.20 4.70
C GLY A 218 -17.95 20.04 3.67
N ILE A 219 -17.90 19.56 2.43
CA ILE A 219 -17.25 20.24 1.29
C ILE A 219 -17.97 21.55 0.97
N GLU A 220 -19.30 21.53 0.88
CA GLU A 220 -20.13 22.72 0.62
C GLU A 220 -19.94 23.78 1.70
N LEU A 221 -19.96 23.38 2.98
CA LEU A 221 -19.74 24.29 4.11
C LEU A 221 -18.33 24.89 4.09
N ALA A 222 -17.31 24.12 3.71
CA ALA A 222 -15.93 24.62 3.61
C ALA A 222 -15.75 25.56 2.41
N ALA A 223 -16.33 25.22 1.25
CA ALA A 223 -16.27 26.03 0.04
C ALA A 223 -16.94 27.41 0.22
N ALA A 224 -18.05 27.46 0.97
CA ALA A 224 -18.72 28.72 1.31
C ALA A 224 -17.84 29.68 2.13
N ARG A 225 -16.79 29.19 2.81
CA ARG A 225 -15.86 30.04 3.60
C ARG A 225 -14.82 30.77 2.77
N VAL A 226 -14.67 30.44 1.48
CA VAL A 226 -13.68 31.07 0.58
C VAL A 226 -13.91 32.59 0.43
N ARG A 227 -15.14 33.07 0.65
CA ARG A 227 -15.44 34.52 0.66
C ARG A 227 -14.80 35.28 1.84
N LEU A 228 -14.43 34.57 2.90
CA LEU A 228 -13.96 35.17 4.16
C LEU A 228 -12.53 34.76 4.52
N LEU A 229 -12.04 33.62 4.01
CA LEU A 229 -10.77 33.01 4.40
C LEU A 229 -10.03 32.45 3.19
N SER A 230 -8.69 32.48 3.26
CA SER A 230 -7.86 31.83 2.26
C SER A 230 -7.88 30.29 2.42
N LEU A 231 -7.53 29.55 1.36
CA LEU A 231 -7.52 28.08 1.41
C LEU A 231 -6.60 27.50 2.51
N PRO A 232 -5.37 28.02 2.75
CA PRO A 232 -4.56 27.59 3.88
C PRO A 232 -5.24 27.86 5.23
N GLN A 233 -5.85 29.04 5.39
CA GLN A 233 -6.57 29.40 6.61
C GLN A 233 -7.78 28.50 6.90
N ILE A 234 -8.47 28.06 5.83
CA ILE A 234 -9.55 27.07 5.92
C ILE A 234 -8.95 25.72 6.34
N ALA A 235 -7.89 25.27 5.67
CA ALA A 235 -7.24 24.00 5.98
C ALA A 235 -6.79 23.92 7.45
N ASP A 236 -6.10 24.93 7.96
CA ASP A 236 -5.59 24.96 9.34
C ASP A 236 -6.71 24.86 10.39
N ARG A 237 -7.85 25.51 10.12
CA ARG A 237 -9.01 25.54 11.03
C ARG A 237 -9.84 24.26 11.01
N LEU A 238 -9.66 23.36 10.03
CA LEU A 238 -10.36 22.06 10.00
C LEU A 238 -9.91 21.10 11.11
N SER A 239 -8.86 21.44 11.84
CA SER A 239 -8.48 20.77 13.09
C SER A 239 -9.60 20.84 14.14
N ASP A 240 -10.38 21.94 14.16
CA ASP A 240 -11.62 22.14 14.94
C ASP A 240 -12.81 22.36 13.99
N ARG A 241 -12.99 21.41 13.05
CA ARG A 241 -13.98 21.50 11.97
C ARG A 241 -15.42 21.65 12.45
N PHE A 242 -15.76 21.15 13.64
CA PHE A 242 -17.12 21.20 14.17
C PHE A 242 -17.53 22.58 14.65
N ARG A 243 -16.60 23.34 15.25
CA ARG A 243 -16.82 24.75 15.60
C ARG A 243 -16.77 25.65 14.36
N PHE A 244 -16.00 25.25 13.36
CA PHE A 244 -15.75 26.02 12.15
C PHE A 244 -16.86 25.92 11.09
N LEU A 245 -17.50 24.75 10.91
CA LEU A 245 -18.49 24.50 9.84
C LEU A 245 -19.94 24.64 10.32
N THR A 246 -20.30 25.85 10.79
CA THR A 246 -21.55 26.15 11.51
C THR A 246 -22.65 26.87 10.71
N SER A 247 -22.45 27.15 9.42
CA SER A 247 -23.42 27.92 8.61
C SER A 247 -23.74 27.26 7.27
N GLY A 248 -24.76 26.40 7.25
CA GLY A 248 -25.42 25.89 6.03
C GLY A 248 -26.64 26.72 5.60
N ASP A 249 -27.36 26.26 4.58
CA ASP A 249 -28.56 26.93 4.04
C ASP A 249 -29.62 27.14 5.14
N ARG A 250 -30.20 28.35 5.20
CA ARG A 250 -31.25 28.71 6.17
C ARG A 250 -32.55 27.93 5.93
N GLY A 251 -32.77 27.44 4.70
CA GLY A 251 -33.91 26.62 4.32
C GLY A 251 -33.84 25.15 4.78
N ALA A 252 -32.65 24.64 5.10
CA ALA A 252 -32.49 23.26 5.59
C ALA A 252 -33.01 23.11 7.05
N PRO A 253 -33.56 21.94 7.43
CA PRO A 253 -33.94 21.64 8.81
C PRO A 253 -32.79 21.95 9.77
N ALA A 254 -33.08 22.50 10.96
CA ALA A 254 -32.04 22.95 11.91
C ALA A 254 -30.96 21.89 12.19
N ARG A 255 -31.35 20.61 12.18
CA ARG A 255 -30.49 19.42 12.34
C ARG A 255 -29.48 19.15 11.21
N GLN A 256 -29.69 19.70 10.02
CA GLN A 256 -28.82 19.53 8.84
C GLN A 256 -27.95 20.75 8.53
N ARG A 257 -28.02 21.80 9.36
CA ARG A 257 -27.32 23.08 9.11
C ARG A 257 -25.82 23.05 9.40
N THR A 258 -25.34 22.11 10.21
CA THR A 258 -23.91 21.97 10.56
C THR A 258 -23.49 20.52 10.52
N LEU A 259 -22.21 20.26 10.22
CA LEU A 259 -21.67 18.90 10.24
C LEU A 259 -21.80 18.26 11.63
N ARG A 260 -21.64 19.05 12.70
CA ARG A 260 -21.82 18.59 14.09
C ARG A 260 -23.27 18.23 14.40
N ALA A 261 -24.25 19.05 14.00
CA ALA A 261 -25.66 18.77 14.25
C ALA A 261 -26.14 17.46 13.59
N VAL A 262 -25.60 17.16 12.41
CA VAL A 262 -25.89 15.90 11.69
C VAL A 262 -25.38 14.68 12.45
N ILE A 263 -24.18 14.77 13.02
CA ILE A 263 -23.54 13.69 13.79
C ILE A 263 -24.17 13.58 15.19
N ASP A 264 -24.42 14.70 15.88
CA ASP A 264 -25.10 14.73 17.18
C ASP A 264 -26.45 14.04 17.10
N TRP A 265 -27.20 14.28 16.03
CA TRP A 265 -28.47 13.61 15.82
C TRP A 265 -28.30 12.11 15.52
N SER A 266 -27.27 11.71 14.75
CA SER A 266 -26.94 10.27 14.58
C SER A 266 -26.57 9.61 15.91
N HIS A 267 -25.81 10.29 16.75
CA HIS A 267 -25.38 9.81 18.06
C HIS A 267 -26.54 9.71 19.05
N ALA A 268 -27.50 10.65 19.00
CA ALA A 268 -28.69 10.64 19.85
C ALA A 268 -29.60 9.43 19.61
N LEU A 269 -29.62 8.87 18.40
CA LEU A 269 -30.42 7.69 18.04
C LEU A 269 -29.77 6.35 18.43
N LEU A 270 -28.53 6.39 18.93
CA LEU A 270 -27.82 5.20 19.41
C LEU A 270 -28.29 4.78 20.80
N SER A 271 -28.29 3.46 21.03
CA SER A 271 -28.39 2.88 22.37
C SER A 271 -27.15 3.23 23.20
N ASP A 272 -27.24 3.09 24.52
CA ASP A 272 -26.10 3.43 25.39
C ASP A 272 -24.87 2.53 25.10
N ALA A 273 -25.08 1.25 24.82
CA ALA A 273 -24.01 0.32 24.44
C ALA A 273 -23.36 0.70 23.09
N GLU A 274 -24.15 1.14 22.11
CA GLU A 274 -23.64 1.64 20.82
C GLU A 274 -22.82 2.92 20.99
N ARG A 275 -23.27 3.85 21.87
CA ARG A 275 -22.51 5.07 22.20
C ARG A 275 -21.18 4.76 22.89
N VAL A 276 -21.16 3.76 23.77
CA VAL A 276 -19.95 3.26 24.45
C VAL A 276 -18.98 2.70 23.43
N LEU A 277 -19.43 1.77 22.58
CA LEU A 277 -18.54 1.17 21.59
C LEU A 277 -18.04 2.23 20.59
N LEU A 278 -18.90 3.10 20.08
CA LEU A 278 -18.50 4.13 19.11
C LEU A 278 -17.38 5.04 19.64
N ARG A 279 -17.52 5.55 20.88
CA ARG A 279 -16.47 6.41 21.48
C ARG A 279 -15.17 5.64 21.74
N ARG A 280 -15.24 4.36 22.14
CA ARG A 280 -14.05 3.54 22.39
C ARG A 280 -13.31 3.18 21.11
N LEU A 281 -14.02 2.96 20.01
CA LEU A 281 -13.43 2.67 18.70
C LEU A 281 -12.61 3.85 18.13
N SER A 282 -12.77 5.06 18.67
CA SER A 282 -12.04 6.25 18.18
C SER A 282 -10.52 6.20 18.38
N VAL A 283 -10.04 5.34 19.29
CA VAL A 283 -8.60 5.17 19.54
C VAL A 283 -7.88 4.51 18.37
N PHE A 284 -8.61 3.76 17.53
CA PHE A 284 -8.07 3.07 16.38
C PHE A 284 -8.03 3.96 15.13
N SER A 285 -7.02 3.71 14.29
CA SER A 285 -6.98 4.15 12.88
C SER A 285 -7.80 3.22 11.97
N GLY A 286 -7.91 1.95 12.37
CA GLY A 286 -8.72 0.89 11.79
C GLY A 286 -8.54 -0.37 12.65
N TRP A 287 -9.43 -1.36 12.54
CA TRP A 287 -9.40 -2.54 13.41
C TRP A 287 -10.06 -3.75 12.76
N ASN A 288 -9.82 -4.93 13.34
CA ASN A 288 -10.62 -6.14 13.14
C ASN A 288 -11.45 -6.41 14.42
N LEU A 289 -12.33 -7.42 14.37
CA LEU A 289 -13.19 -7.76 15.51
C LEU A 289 -12.37 -8.07 16.77
N GLU A 290 -11.31 -8.87 16.64
CA GLU A 290 -10.50 -9.32 17.77
C GLU A 290 -9.81 -8.16 18.50
N LEU A 291 -9.34 -7.14 17.76
CA LEU A 291 -8.76 -5.93 18.34
C LEU A 291 -9.80 -5.09 19.08
N ALA A 292 -11.00 -4.93 18.50
CA ALA A 292 -12.09 -4.25 19.19
C ALA A 292 -12.46 -4.97 20.48
N GLU A 293 -12.53 -6.31 20.46
CA GLU A 293 -12.80 -7.11 21.64
C GLU A 293 -11.70 -6.95 22.72
N GLN A 294 -10.43 -6.93 22.33
CA GLN A 294 -9.30 -6.83 23.26
C GLN A 294 -9.17 -5.46 23.92
N VAL A 295 -9.56 -4.39 23.23
CA VAL A 295 -9.34 -3.01 23.69
C VAL A 295 -10.62 -2.35 24.19
N CYS A 296 -11.78 -2.63 23.61
CA CYS A 296 -13.02 -1.93 23.95
C CYS A 296 -13.84 -2.63 25.04
N CYS A 297 -13.64 -3.92 25.31
CA CYS A 297 -14.46 -4.66 26.27
C CYS A 297 -14.08 -4.37 27.72
N ASP A 298 -15.07 -4.39 28.60
CA ASP A 298 -14.97 -4.38 30.06
C ASP A 298 -16.32 -4.83 30.65
N GLU A 299 -16.59 -4.54 31.93
CA GLU A 299 -17.86 -4.87 32.58
C GLU A 299 -19.08 -4.17 31.94
N LEU A 300 -18.89 -2.98 31.34
CA LEU A 300 -19.97 -2.22 30.70
C LEU A 300 -20.23 -2.66 29.25
N LEU A 301 -19.23 -3.27 28.62
CA LEU A 301 -19.29 -3.73 27.24
C LEU A 301 -18.75 -5.17 27.15
N PRO A 302 -19.59 -6.18 27.39
CA PRO A 302 -19.21 -7.58 27.28
C PRO A 302 -18.74 -7.95 25.87
N LYS A 303 -17.76 -8.85 25.80
CA LYS A 303 -17.18 -9.32 24.54
C LYS A 303 -18.23 -9.86 23.55
N VAL A 304 -19.22 -10.59 24.07
CA VAL A 304 -20.27 -11.23 23.28
C VAL A 304 -21.12 -10.23 22.47
N ASP A 305 -21.25 -9.00 22.97
CA ASP A 305 -22.10 -7.98 22.34
C ASP A 305 -21.37 -7.19 21.24
N VAL A 306 -20.03 -7.23 21.20
CA VAL A 306 -19.23 -6.36 20.32
C VAL A 306 -19.55 -6.58 18.85
N LEU A 307 -19.71 -7.84 18.42
CA LEU A 307 -20.01 -8.13 17.01
C LEU A 307 -21.36 -7.54 16.59
N ASP A 308 -22.39 -7.73 17.40
CA ASP A 308 -23.74 -7.22 17.12
C ASP A 308 -23.76 -5.69 17.14
N LEU A 309 -23.02 -5.07 18.07
CA LEU A 309 -22.87 -3.62 18.14
C LEU A 309 -22.07 -3.06 16.95
N ILE A 310 -20.99 -3.72 16.49
CA ILE A 310 -20.28 -3.32 15.26
C ILE A 310 -21.22 -3.43 14.07
N THR A 311 -21.96 -4.53 13.94
CA THR A 311 -22.96 -4.73 12.88
C THR A 311 -23.98 -3.59 12.88
N SER A 312 -24.51 -3.23 14.05
CA SER A 312 -25.45 -2.12 14.18
C SER A 312 -24.83 -0.77 13.79
N LEU A 313 -23.61 -0.48 14.25
CA LEU A 313 -22.89 0.75 13.87
C LEU A 313 -22.55 0.80 12.37
N VAL A 314 -22.31 -0.35 11.74
CA VAL A 314 -22.12 -0.48 10.28
C VAL A 314 -23.44 -0.19 9.57
N ASP A 315 -24.56 -0.73 10.05
CA ASP A 315 -25.88 -0.50 9.46
C ASP A 315 -26.32 0.96 9.58
N ARG A 316 -25.97 1.62 10.69
CA ARG A 316 -26.14 3.07 10.89
C ARG A 316 -25.13 3.92 10.13
N SER A 317 -24.27 3.28 9.32
CA SER A 317 -23.22 3.90 8.50
C SER A 317 -22.16 4.67 9.31
N LEU A 318 -22.05 4.45 10.62
CA LEU A 318 -21.04 5.10 11.47
C LEU A 318 -19.68 4.39 11.39
N VAL A 319 -19.70 3.09 11.11
CA VAL A 319 -18.53 2.25 10.84
C VAL A 319 -18.52 1.84 9.37
N THR A 320 -17.36 1.95 8.73
CA THR A 320 -17.15 1.54 7.34
C THR A 320 -16.37 0.22 7.29
N VAL A 321 -16.84 -0.72 6.47
CA VAL A 321 -16.09 -1.93 6.11
C VAL A 321 -15.12 -1.58 4.98
N VAL A 322 -13.82 -1.77 5.22
CA VAL A 322 -12.75 -1.45 4.26
C VAL A 322 -12.50 -2.61 3.30
N GLY A 323 -12.77 -3.83 3.75
CA GLY A 323 -12.55 -5.06 3.01
C GLY A 323 -12.14 -6.18 3.94
N GLU A 324 -11.71 -7.28 3.35
CA GLU A 324 -11.17 -8.43 4.06
C GLU A 324 -9.66 -8.49 3.88
N GLN A 325 -8.94 -8.71 4.99
CA GLN A 325 -7.52 -8.97 4.99
C GLN A 325 -7.25 -10.30 5.67
N ARG A 326 -7.01 -11.34 4.86
CA ARG A 326 -6.70 -12.72 5.29
C ARG A 326 -7.74 -13.35 6.23
N GLY A 327 -8.99 -13.42 5.81
CA GLY A 327 -10.05 -14.01 6.63
C GLY A 327 -10.59 -13.08 7.71
N ARG A 328 -10.01 -11.88 7.88
CA ARG A 328 -10.47 -10.88 8.85
C ARG A 328 -11.05 -9.66 8.17
N VAL A 329 -12.31 -9.37 8.46
CA VAL A 329 -12.96 -8.13 8.02
C VAL A 329 -12.34 -6.95 8.76
N ARG A 330 -11.98 -5.90 8.01
CA ARG A 330 -11.44 -4.65 8.57
C ARG A 330 -12.48 -3.56 8.56
N TYR A 331 -12.54 -2.86 9.68
CA TYR A 331 -13.43 -1.76 9.97
C TYR A 331 -12.63 -0.47 10.16
N ARG A 332 -13.25 0.66 9.88
CA ARG A 332 -12.73 1.99 10.23
C ARG A 332 -13.88 2.95 10.53
N LEU A 333 -13.60 3.98 11.32
CA LEU A 333 -14.43 5.18 11.37
C LEU A 333 -14.00 6.12 10.24
N LEU A 334 -14.93 6.88 9.67
CA LEU A 334 -14.59 8.07 8.88
C LEU A 334 -13.90 9.07 9.81
N ASP A 335 -12.91 9.85 9.33
CA ASP A 335 -12.12 10.71 10.22
C ASP A 335 -12.98 11.75 10.95
N THR A 336 -14.02 12.26 10.30
CA THR A 336 -15.08 13.09 10.89
C THR A 336 -15.75 12.42 12.09
N ILE A 337 -16.25 11.20 11.93
CA ILE A 337 -16.91 10.44 12.99
C ILE A 337 -15.92 10.06 14.08
N ARG A 338 -14.71 9.65 13.71
CA ARG A 338 -13.63 9.28 14.63
C ARG A 338 -13.29 10.41 15.59
N HIS A 339 -13.18 11.63 15.08
CA HIS A 339 -12.87 12.80 15.92
C HIS A 339 -14.01 13.16 16.86
N TYR A 340 -15.26 13.11 16.37
CA TYR A 340 -16.43 13.29 17.22
C TYR A 340 -16.46 12.25 18.35
N ALA A 341 -16.26 10.98 18.00
CA ALA A 341 -16.20 9.87 18.94
C ALA A 341 -15.07 10.04 19.97
N ALA A 342 -13.92 10.58 19.57
CA ALA A 342 -12.81 10.88 20.47
C ALA A 342 -13.13 12.02 21.46
N GLU A 343 -13.86 13.06 21.04
CA GLU A 343 -14.36 14.10 21.97
C GLU A 343 -15.31 13.48 23.01
N ARG A 344 -16.22 12.60 22.57
CA ARG A 344 -17.13 11.86 23.48
C ARG A 344 -16.37 10.94 24.43
N LEU A 345 -15.27 10.34 23.99
CA LEU A 345 -14.40 9.51 24.83
C LEU A 345 -13.71 10.34 25.93
N ALA A 346 -13.23 11.54 25.60
CA ALA A 346 -12.64 12.46 26.55
C ALA A 346 -13.68 12.99 27.55
N GLU A 347 -14.87 13.36 27.08
CA GLU A 347 -15.99 13.79 27.95
C GLU A 347 -16.45 12.70 28.91
N ALA A 348 -16.37 11.43 28.50
CA ALA A 348 -16.67 10.29 29.36
C ALA A 348 -15.54 9.97 30.39
N GLY A 349 -14.39 10.65 30.31
CA GLY A 349 -13.24 10.39 31.18
C GLY A 349 -12.51 9.07 30.91
N GLU A 350 -12.80 8.42 29.79
CA GLU A 350 -12.30 7.08 29.44
C GLU A 350 -11.01 7.11 28.59
N GLU A 351 -10.60 8.28 28.08
CA GLU A 351 -9.52 8.39 27.08
C GLU A 351 -8.20 7.78 27.54
N VAL A 352 -7.76 8.07 28.77
CA VAL A 352 -6.47 7.58 29.28
C VAL A 352 -6.48 6.06 29.39
N ALA A 353 -7.51 5.48 30.01
CA ALA A 353 -7.62 4.03 30.17
C ALA A 353 -7.67 3.31 28.83
N LEU A 354 -8.45 3.83 27.86
CA LEU A 354 -8.60 3.20 26.55
C LEU A 354 -7.35 3.31 25.69
N ARG A 355 -6.68 4.47 25.67
CA ARG A 355 -5.43 4.64 24.91
C ARG A 355 -4.28 3.85 25.53
N THR A 356 -4.24 3.66 26.85
CA THR A 356 -3.27 2.78 27.50
C THR A 356 -3.49 1.32 27.10
N ARG A 357 -4.73 0.81 27.18
CA ARG A 357 -5.05 -0.56 26.71
C ARG A 357 -4.74 -0.76 25.23
N HIS A 358 -5.05 0.22 24.40
CA HIS A 358 -4.70 0.23 22.98
C HIS A 358 -3.19 0.12 22.78
N ARG A 359 -2.40 0.95 23.46
CA ARG A 359 -0.93 0.90 23.43
C ARG A 359 -0.40 -0.46 23.88
N GLU A 360 -0.90 -1.00 24.98
CA GLU A 360 -0.47 -2.31 25.50
C GLU A 360 -0.75 -3.45 24.49
N GLN A 361 -1.90 -3.41 23.82
CA GLN A 361 -2.20 -4.37 22.75
C GLN A 361 -1.27 -4.18 21.55
N MET A 362 -0.98 -2.94 21.15
CA MET A 362 -0.05 -2.65 20.05
C MET A 362 1.38 -3.07 20.40
N LEU A 363 1.80 -2.84 21.64
CA LEU A 363 3.11 -3.24 22.14
C LEU A 363 3.26 -4.77 22.13
N ARG A 364 2.23 -5.51 22.59
CA ARG A 364 2.22 -6.99 22.48
C ARG A 364 2.38 -7.46 21.05
N ILE A 365 1.61 -6.91 20.10
CA ILE A 365 1.72 -7.27 18.68
C ILE A 365 3.13 -7.01 18.12
N ALA A 366 3.76 -5.90 18.52
CA ALA A 366 5.10 -5.56 18.09
C ALA A 366 6.17 -6.47 18.74
N GLU A 367 6.05 -6.77 20.03
CA GLU A 367 6.98 -7.62 20.78
C GLU A 367 6.89 -9.08 20.34
N ASP A 368 5.69 -9.61 20.12
CA ASP A 368 5.46 -10.96 19.57
C ASP A 368 6.19 -11.14 18.24
N LEU A 369 6.17 -10.12 17.38
CA LEU A 369 6.94 -10.12 16.14
C LEU A 369 8.46 -10.06 16.41
N ALA A 370 8.91 -9.19 17.31
CA ALA A 370 10.32 -8.96 17.58
C ALA A 370 11.03 -10.19 18.18
N ASP A 371 10.36 -10.91 19.07
CA ASP A 371 10.89 -12.11 19.72
C ASP A 371 11.07 -13.28 18.75
N ASP A 372 10.17 -13.41 17.78
CA ASP A 372 10.20 -14.48 16.77
C ASP A 372 11.18 -14.20 15.60
N VAL A 373 11.43 -12.93 15.26
CA VAL A 373 12.46 -12.54 14.28
C VAL A 373 13.87 -12.94 14.72
N GLY A 374 14.11 -13.17 16.01
CA GLY A 374 15.36 -13.76 16.53
C GLY A 374 15.35 -15.29 16.68
N HIS A 375 14.29 -15.97 16.24
CA HIS A 375 14.06 -17.42 16.40
C HIS A 375 14.13 -17.94 17.84
N ARG A 376 13.75 -17.11 18.80
CA ARG A 376 13.67 -17.55 20.20
C ARG A 376 12.54 -18.56 20.43
N THR A 377 11.51 -18.53 19.56
CA THR A 377 10.25 -19.28 19.68
C THR A 377 10.18 -20.53 18.81
N GLY A 378 11.05 -20.66 17.79
CA GLY A 378 11.08 -21.82 16.88
C GLY A 378 9.88 -21.96 15.93
N LEU A 379 9.08 -20.91 15.71
CA LEU A 379 7.89 -20.98 14.83
C LEU A 379 8.29 -21.27 13.37
N PRO A 380 7.49 -21.98 12.55
CA PRO A 380 7.73 -22.09 11.12
C PRO A 380 7.57 -20.74 10.40
N TRP A 381 8.27 -20.52 9.28
CA TRP A 381 8.21 -19.26 8.52
C TRP A 381 6.77 -18.80 8.18
N SER A 382 5.86 -19.73 7.88
CA SER A 382 4.47 -19.39 7.58
C SER A 382 3.78 -18.65 8.72
N GLN A 383 4.06 -19.02 9.97
CA GLN A 383 3.51 -18.36 11.16
C GLN A 383 4.21 -17.03 11.44
N ARG A 384 5.54 -16.97 11.27
CA ARG A 384 6.30 -15.71 11.37
C ARG A 384 5.80 -14.66 10.39
N LEU A 385 5.49 -15.11 9.18
CA LEU A 385 4.91 -14.28 8.13
C LEU A 385 3.52 -13.76 8.54
N LEU A 386 2.71 -14.55 9.24
CA LEU A 386 1.41 -14.07 9.75
C LEU A 386 1.60 -12.96 10.80
N LEU A 387 2.53 -13.14 11.75
CA LEU A 387 2.86 -12.10 12.75
C LEU A 387 3.36 -10.82 12.07
N TRP A 388 4.28 -10.97 11.12
CA TRP A 388 4.79 -9.86 10.30
C TRP A 388 3.66 -9.09 9.65
N GLN A 389 2.78 -9.80 8.97
CA GLN A 389 1.74 -9.16 8.20
C GLN A 389 0.62 -8.58 9.08
N GLN A 390 0.41 -9.11 10.29
CA GLN A 390 -0.46 -8.50 11.30
C GLN A 390 0.12 -7.16 11.74
N ALA A 391 1.40 -7.12 12.12
CA ALA A 391 2.05 -5.87 12.51
C ALA A 391 2.03 -4.81 11.39
N VAL A 392 2.18 -5.24 10.12
CA VAL A 392 2.05 -4.33 8.96
C VAL A 392 0.65 -3.73 8.87
N ALA A 393 -0.40 -4.53 9.10
CA ALA A 393 -1.78 -4.05 9.05
C ALA A 393 -2.10 -3.07 10.19
N GLU A 394 -1.40 -3.17 11.32
CA GLU A 394 -1.57 -2.31 12.49
C GLU A 394 -0.59 -1.13 12.55
N TYR A 395 0.14 -0.85 11.47
CA TYR A 395 1.19 0.18 11.50
C TYR A 395 0.69 1.57 11.92
N ASP A 396 -0.47 2.00 11.43
CA ASP A 396 -1.05 3.29 11.82
C ASP A 396 -1.47 3.32 13.30
N ASN A 397 -1.89 2.18 13.86
CA ASN A 397 -2.17 2.04 15.30
C ASN A 397 -0.89 2.04 16.14
N LEU A 398 0.20 1.44 15.65
CA LEU A 398 1.53 1.48 16.26
C LEU A 398 2.10 2.91 16.29
N ARG A 399 1.98 3.66 15.18
CA ARG A 399 2.36 5.08 15.12
C ARG A 399 1.52 5.93 16.07
N ALA A 400 0.21 5.68 16.16
CA ALA A 400 -0.65 6.37 17.11
C ALA A 400 -0.23 6.12 18.56
N SER A 401 0.21 4.89 18.87
CA SER A 401 0.73 4.51 20.20
C SER A 401 2.05 5.22 20.53
N LEU A 402 2.98 5.33 19.58
CA LEU A 402 4.22 6.11 19.76
C LEU A 402 3.94 7.60 20.04
N ASN A 403 3.03 8.21 19.28
CA ASN A 403 2.60 9.59 19.52
C ASN A 403 2.01 9.76 20.92
N TRP A 404 1.19 8.80 21.35
CA TRP A 404 0.58 8.83 22.68
C TRP A 404 1.62 8.73 23.80
N SER A 405 2.54 7.77 23.72
CA SER A 405 3.63 7.63 24.70
C SER A 405 4.44 8.91 24.84
N VAL A 406 4.79 9.54 23.71
CA VAL A 406 5.51 10.82 23.72
C VAL A 406 4.69 11.95 24.33
N SER A 407 3.39 12.02 24.05
CA SER A 407 2.52 13.08 24.61
C SER A 407 2.33 12.98 26.13
N ARG A 408 2.61 11.81 26.71
CA ARG A 408 2.46 11.52 28.13
C ARG A 408 3.76 11.44 28.91
N ASP A 409 4.90 11.58 28.23
CA ASP A 409 6.22 11.32 28.82
C ASP A 409 6.41 9.86 29.29
N ASP A 410 5.67 8.92 28.67
CA ASP A 410 5.78 7.47 28.93
C ASP A 410 6.96 6.91 28.12
N VAL A 411 8.19 7.32 28.51
CA VAL A 411 9.42 7.07 27.73
C VAL A 411 9.73 5.57 27.62
N GLU A 412 9.51 4.79 28.68
CA GLU A 412 9.81 3.36 28.70
C GLU A 412 9.00 2.59 27.65
N GLU A 413 7.68 2.75 27.63
CA GLU A 413 6.80 2.10 26.65
C GLU A 413 7.07 2.60 25.22
N GLY A 414 7.39 3.89 25.06
CA GLY A 414 7.83 4.44 23.79
C GLY A 414 9.09 3.74 23.26
N LEU A 415 10.11 3.57 24.11
CA LEU A 415 11.35 2.88 23.73
C LEU A 415 11.14 1.38 23.48
N ARG A 416 10.24 0.72 24.23
CA ARG A 416 9.85 -0.67 23.94
C ARG A 416 9.22 -0.81 22.56
N LEU A 417 8.30 0.09 22.20
CA LEU A 417 7.73 0.14 20.84
C LEU A 417 8.82 0.37 19.78
N CYS A 418 9.76 1.29 20.01
CA CYS A 418 10.87 1.53 19.08
C CYS A 418 11.75 0.30 18.87
N VAL A 419 12.07 -0.44 19.93
CA VAL A 419 12.85 -1.68 19.85
C VAL A 419 12.07 -2.75 19.08
N ALA A 420 10.79 -2.92 19.40
CA ALA A 420 9.95 -3.95 18.82
C ALA A 420 9.59 -3.69 17.34
N MET A 421 9.44 -2.43 16.95
CA MET A 421 9.11 -2.03 15.57
C MET A 421 10.29 -2.07 14.59
N ARG A 422 11.52 -2.34 15.07
CA ARG A 422 12.72 -2.39 14.21
C ARG A 422 12.55 -3.28 12.96
N PRO A 423 12.03 -4.52 13.04
CA PRO A 423 11.87 -5.36 11.85
C PRO A 423 11.00 -4.69 10.79
N PHE A 424 9.93 -4.02 11.22
CA PHE A 424 9.02 -3.30 10.34
C PHE A 424 9.71 -2.15 9.61
N TRP A 425 10.42 -1.29 10.36
CA TRP A 425 11.12 -0.15 9.75
C TRP A 425 12.22 -0.58 8.78
N MET A 426 12.93 -1.68 9.11
CA MET A 426 13.96 -2.23 8.24
C MET A 426 13.39 -2.74 6.92
N ALA A 427 12.38 -3.62 6.94
CA ALA A 427 11.89 -4.23 5.71
C ALA A 427 11.00 -3.30 4.87
N ASN A 428 10.34 -2.31 5.47
CA ASN A 428 9.56 -1.32 4.70
C ASN A 428 10.39 -0.10 4.27
N GLY A 429 11.62 0.04 4.76
CA GLY A 429 12.49 1.18 4.44
C GLY A 429 12.15 2.46 5.19
N HIS A 430 11.36 2.40 6.26
CA HIS A 430 11.00 3.55 7.10
C HIS A 430 12.11 3.91 8.11
N PHE A 431 13.36 3.97 7.63
CA PHE A 431 14.54 4.18 8.47
C PHE A 431 14.51 5.53 9.20
N ALA A 432 14.19 6.59 8.48
CA ALA A 432 14.16 7.95 9.02
C ALA A 432 13.10 8.12 10.13
N GLU A 433 11.95 7.45 9.97
CA GLU A 433 10.91 7.46 10.98
C GLU A 433 11.37 6.79 12.28
N GLY A 434 11.91 5.57 12.19
CA GLY A 434 12.38 4.87 13.39
C GLY A 434 13.52 5.59 14.11
N ILE A 435 14.42 6.24 13.36
CA ILE A 435 15.46 7.11 13.91
C ILE A 435 14.84 8.30 14.64
N CYS A 436 13.91 9.02 13.99
CA CYS A 436 13.29 10.20 14.57
C CYS A 436 12.57 9.88 15.89
N TRP A 437 11.79 8.80 15.94
CA TRP A 437 11.10 8.40 17.16
C TRP A 437 12.07 7.99 18.25
N THR A 438 13.09 7.21 17.92
CA THR A 438 14.06 6.73 18.91
C THR A 438 14.90 7.89 19.47
N ASP A 439 15.40 8.78 18.61
CA ASP A 439 16.17 9.96 19.02
C ASP A 439 15.30 10.90 19.89
N ARG A 440 14.02 11.09 19.53
CA ARG A 440 13.09 11.90 20.31
C ARG A 440 12.90 11.34 21.72
N LEU A 441 12.61 10.05 21.85
CA LEU A 441 12.39 9.40 23.15
C LEU A 441 13.67 9.35 24.00
N LEU A 442 14.83 9.10 23.39
CA LEU A 442 16.12 9.12 24.10
C LEU A 442 16.53 10.53 24.57
N ALA A 443 15.96 11.59 23.99
CA ALA A 443 16.23 12.98 24.36
C ALA A 443 15.25 13.57 25.38
N MET A 444 14.22 12.82 25.80
CA MET A 444 13.25 13.26 26.81
C MET A 444 13.84 13.11 28.23
N ASP A 445 13.43 13.98 29.16
CA ASP A 445 14.00 14.02 30.53
C ASP A 445 13.85 12.68 31.26
N GLY A 446 12.70 12.00 31.06
CA GLY A 446 12.41 10.67 31.61
C GLY A 446 13.30 9.54 31.09
N ALA A 447 14.06 9.74 30.01
CA ALA A 447 14.93 8.70 29.43
C ALA A 447 16.06 8.26 30.38
N SER A 448 16.45 9.13 31.31
CA SER A 448 17.45 8.81 32.34
C SER A 448 16.94 7.85 33.41
N GLY A 449 15.62 7.80 33.64
CA GLY A 449 14.97 6.87 34.57
C GLY A 449 14.65 5.50 33.98
N VAL A 450 14.79 5.34 32.65
CA VAL A 450 14.58 4.05 31.98
C VAL A 450 15.78 3.14 32.20
N GLY A 451 15.52 1.86 32.48
CA GLY A 451 16.57 0.86 32.70
C GLY A 451 17.60 0.79 31.56
N GLU A 452 18.88 0.70 31.94
CA GLU A 452 20.03 0.72 31.02
C GLU A 452 19.93 -0.33 29.90
N ALA A 453 19.39 -1.51 30.19
CA ALA A 453 19.17 -2.58 29.22
C ALA A 453 18.25 -2.15 28.07
N LEU A 454 17.12 -1.50 28.37
CA LEU A 454 16.19 -1.03 27.34
C LEU A 454 16.77 0.14 26.55
N ARG A 455 17.45 1.07 27.25
CA ARG A 455 18.14 2.19 26.60
C ARG A 455 19.21 1.71 25.64
N GLY A 456 20.02 0.74 26.06
CA GLY A 456 21.04 0.08 25.25
C GLY A 456 20.43 -0.56 24.00
N ARG A 457 19.37 -1.37 24.16
CA ARG A 457 18.64 -1.96 23.04
C ARG A 457 18.16 -0.92 22.05
N ALA A 458 17.50 0.15 22.51
CA ALA A 458 16.99 1.21 21.64
C ALA A 458 18.12 1.90 20.85
N MET A 459 19.25 2.20 21.51
CA MET A 459 20.43 2.78 20.86
C MET A 459 21.00 1.85 19.77
N VAL A 460 21.10 0.55 20.03
CA VAL A 460 21.57 -0.43 19.05
C VAL A 460 20.63 -0.49 17.83
N ARG A 461 19.31 -0.56 18.05
CA ARG A 461 18.33 -0.57 16.96
C ARG A 461 18.36 0.73 16.15
N ARG A 462 18.55 1.87 16.80
CA ARG A 462 18.71 3.16 16.15
C ARG A 462 19.97 3.23 15.29
N ALA A 463 21.10 2.71 15.79
CA ALA A 463 22.35 2.63 15.01
C ALA A 463 22.16 1.76 13.76
N GLU A 464 21.40 0.66 13.90
CA GLU A 464 21.06 -0.23 12.79
C GLU A 464 20.18 0.47 11.74
N LEU A 465 19.19 1.28 12.13
CA LEU A 465 18.40 2.02 11.13
C LEU A 465 19.23 3.03 10.33
N ALA A 466 20.40 3.44 10.85
CA ALA A 466 21.24 4.48 10.25
C ALA A 466 22.47 3.99 9.49
N TRP A 467 22.75 2.68 9.43
CA TRP A 467 23.94 2.19 8.70
C TRP A 467 23.86 2.49 7.19
N GLU A 468 22.65 2.66 6.64
CA GLU A 468 22.39 3.09 5.27
C GLU A 468 22.45 4.62 5.06
N GLN A 469 22.59 5.40 6.13
CA GLN A 469 22.63 6.86 6.08
C GLN A 469 24.08 7.38 6.08
N PRO A 470 24.29 8.62 5.59
CA PRO A 470 25.63 9.23 5.51
C PRO A 470 26.28 9.44 6.88
N ASP A 471 25.47 9.54 7.94
CA ASP A 471 25.90 9.83 9.30
C ASP A 471 26.47 8.58 10.02
N HIS A 472 27.53 8.01 9.43
CA HIS A 472 28.24 6.86 10.01
C HIS A 472 28.93 7.18 11.33
N ALA A 473 29.28 8.45 11.56
CA ALA A 473 29.94 8.88 12.79
C ALA A 473 28.97 8.81 13.98
N ARG A 474 27.78 9.42 13.85
CA ARG A 474 26.77 9.37 14.90
C ARG A 474 26.20 7.98 15.10
N ALA A 475 25.94 7.24 14.01
CA ALA A 475 25.46 5.87 14.10
C ALA A 475 26.45 4.97 14.86
N ARG A 476 27.76 5.16 14.64
CA ARG A 476 28.80 4.44 15.37
C ARG A 476 28.86 4.85 16.84
N GLU A 477 28.82 6.15 17.15
CA GLU A 477 28.84 6.64 18.53
C GLU A 477 27.67 6.08 19.35
N ILE A 478 26.45 6.19 18.82
CA ILE A 478 25.24 5.65 19.47
C ILE A 478 25.33 4.11 19.57
N GLY A 479 25.84 3.44 18.54
CA GLY A 479 26.01 1.99 18.55
C GLY A 479 27.07 1.51 19.55
N GLU A 480 28.16 2.25 19.75
CA GLU A 480 29.21 1.94 20.73
C GLU A 480 28.70 2.13 22.16
N GLU A 481 27.93 3.19 22.42
CA GLU A 481 27.27 3.41 23.71
C GLU A 481 26.17 2.36 23.98
N GLY A 482 25.35 2.04 22.97
CA GLY A 482 24.34 0.98 23.08
C GLY A 482 24.96 -0.40 23.34
N LEU A 483 26.08 -0.72 22.69
CA LEU A 483 26.87 -1.93 22.95
C LEU A 483 27.37 -1.99 24.40
N ARG A 484 27.88 -0.87 24.93
CA ARG A 484 28.34 -0.78 26.32
C ARG A 484 27.20 -1.09 27.29
N LEU A 485 26.06 -0.42 27.15
CA LEU A 485 24.88 -0.63 27.99
C LEU A 485 24.32 -2.07 27.90
N CYS A 486 24.28 -2.66 26.70
CA CYS A 486 23.83 -4.04 26.54
C CYS A 486 24.78 -5.05 27.20
N ARG A 487 26.10 -4.81 27.18
CA ARG A 487 27.08 -5.65 27.87
C ARG A 487 26.95 -5.57 29.39
N GLU A 488 26.81 -4.36 29.92
CA GLU A 488 26.60 -4.13 31.36
C GLU A 488 25.30 -4.79 31.85
N ALA A 489 24.28 -4.82 31.00
CA ALA A 489 23.01 -5.50 31.27
C ALA A 489 23.02 -7.02 31.05
N GLY A 490 24.08 -7.60 30.47
CA GLY A 490 24.14 -9.02 30.10
C GLY A 490 23.16 -9.45 28.99
N ASP A 491 22.78 -8.54 28.09
CA ASP A 491 21.88 -8.84 26.95
C ASP A 491 22.68 -9.29 25.72
N ASP A 492 23.19 -10.52 25.77
CA ASP A 492 24.04 -11.11 24.74
C ASP A 492 23.47 -11.05 23.30
N PRO A 493 22.16 -11.32 23.06
CA PRO A 493 21.57 -11.15 21.73
C PRO A 493 21.68 -9.71 21.18
N SER A 494 21.52 -8.70 22.05
CA SER A 494 21.64 -7.30 21.66
C SER A 494 23.10 -6.89 21.49
N VAL A 495 24.02 -7.46 22.27
CA VAL A 495 25.48 -7.33 22.07
C VAL A 495 25.87 -7.86 20.69
N ALA A 496 25.42 -9.07 20.33
CA ALA A 496 25.70 -9.68 19.03
C ALA A 496 25.23 -8.80 17.86
N LEU A 497 24.00 -8.29 17.95
CA LEU A 497 23.45 -7.35 16.98
C LEU A 497 24.26 -6.05 16.88
N ALA A 498 24.66 -5.48 18.02
CA ALA A 498 25.43 -4.25 18.05
C ALA A 498 26.79 -4.44 17.38
N LEU A 499 27.46 -5.56 17.64
CA LEU A 499 28.71 -5.93 16.97
C LEU A 499 28.53 -6.08 15.45
N ASN A 500 27.48 -6.77 15.01
CA ASN A 500 27.12 -6.89 13.59
C ASN A 500 26.89 -5.51 12.94
N THR A 501 26.12 -4.64 13.61
CA THR A 501 25.80 -3.29 13.13
C THR A 501 27.07 -2.44 13.01
N LEU A 502 27.90 -2.43 14.05
CA LEU A 502 29.16 -1.68 14.06
C LEU A 502 30.16 -2.23 13.05
N ALA A 503 30.23 -3.55 12.85
CA ALA A 503 31.04 -4.17 11.81
C ALA A 503 30.62 -3.71 10.42
N MET A 504 29.31 -3.66 10.13
CA MET A 504 28.80 -3.15 8.85
C MET A 504 29.18 -1.68 8.62
N ILE A 505 29.09 -0.84 9.66
CA ILE A 505 29.51 0.57 9.61
C ILE A 505 31.03 0.67 9.38
N ASP A 506 31.83 -0.19 10.01
CA ASP A 506 33.28 -0.25 9.83
C ASP A 506 33.68 -0.71 8.42
N VAL A 507 33.00 -1.72 7.84
CA VAL A 507 33.20 -2.13 6.44
C VAL A 507 32.93 -0.97 5.48
N ARG A 508 31.84 -0.21 5.70
CA ARG A 508 31.53 0.97 4.89
C ARG A 508 32.55 2.09 5.03
N GLY A 509 32.98 2.33 6.26
CA GLY A 509 34.03 3.30 6.59
C GLY A 509 35.45 2.83 6.28
N ARG A 510 35.63 1.69 5.60
CA ARG A 510 36.94 1.09 5.25
C ARG A 510 37.86 0.82 6.45
N ARG A 511 37.28 0.54 7.62
CA ARG A 511 37.99 0.18 8.87
C ARG A 511 38.01 -1.34 9.05
N TYR A 512 38.59 -2.04 8.09
CA TYR A 512 38.48 -3.50 7.97
C TYR A 512 39.01 -4.27 9.20
N ASP A 513 40.08 -3.81 9.85
CA ASP A 513 40.61 -4.47 11.05
C ASP A 513 39.64 -4.43 12.24
N ARG A 514 38.94 -3.30 12.42
CA ARG A 514 37.89 -3.19 13.45
C ARG A 514 36.72 -4.11 13.12
N ALA A 515 36.29 -4.13 11.85
CA ALA A 515 35.23 -5.02 11.40
C ALA A 515 35.57 -6.49 11.67
N ARG A 516 36.80 -6.95 11.33
CA ARG A 516 37.25 -8.33 11.60
C ARG A 516 37.21 -8.68 13.09
N ARG A 517 37.69 -7.80 13.97
CA ARG A 517 37.67 -8.03 15.42
C ARG A 517 36.23 -8.18 15.95
N ARG A 518 35.33 -7.29 15.53
CA ARG A 518 33.91 -7.36 15.91
C ARG A 518 33.23 -8.61 15.37
N LEU A 519 33.55 -9.02 14.14
CA LEU A 519 32.99 -10.21 13.49
C LEU A 519 33.51 -11.52 14.13
N ALA A 520 34.75 -11.53 14.60
CA ALA A 520 35.29 -12.65 15.37
C ALA A 520 34.58 -12.77 16.72
N GLU A 521 34.41 -11.66 17.43
CA GLU A 521 33.72 -11.60 18.72
C GLU A 521 32.26 -12.07 18.61
N VAL A 522 31.49 -11.55 17.64
CA VAL A 522 30.08 -11.95 17.45
C VAL A 522 29.95 -13.42 17.06
N THR A 523 30.89 -13.98 16.28
CA THR A 523 30.85 -15.39 15.89
C THR A 523 31.01 -16.30 17.12
N GLU A 524 31.90 -15.94 18.04
CA GLU A 524 32.09 -16.70 19.28
C GLU A 524 30.87 -16.57 20.19
N LEU A 525 30.39 -15.33 20.39
CA LEU A 525 29.23 -15.06 21.23
C LEU A 525 27.97 -15.80 20.75
N THR A 526 27.66 -15.68 19.45
CA THR A 526 26.45 -16.27 18.86
C THR A 526 26.46 -17.79 18.89
N ARG A 527 27.64 -18.43 18.77
CA ARG A 527 27.78 -19.88 18.96
C ARG A 527 27.56 -20.32 20.39
N GLY A 528 28.06 -19.54 21.36
CA GLY A 528 27.86 -19.81 22.78
C GLY A 528 26.39 -19.77 23.20
N ILE A 529 25.60 -18.85 22.64
CA ILE A 529 24.17 -18.65 22.99
C ILE A 529 23.19 -19.30 22.01
N GLY A 530 23.65 -19.89 20.90
CA GLY A 530 22.81 -20.50 19.88
C GLY A 530 22.04 -19.52 18.98
N ASP A 531 22.48 -18.27 18.85
CA ASP A 531 21.82 -17.24 18.04
C ASP A 531 22.18 -17.39 16.56
N ARG A 532 21.44 -18.27 15.88
CA ARG A 532 21.62 -18.58 14.44
C ARG A 532 21.39 -17.37 13.54
N TRP A 533 20.51 -16.45 13.93
CA TRP A 533 20.23 -15.23 13.17
C TRP A 533 21.47 -14.35 13.09
N ASN A 534 22.01 -13.94 14.24
CA ASN A 534 23.16 -13.06 14.28
C ASN A 534 24.44 -13.75 13.78
N GLU A 535 24.57 -15.08 13.93
CA GLU A 535 25.67 -15.85 13.33
C GLU A 535 25.61 -15.79 11.79
N GLY A 536 24.44 -16.05 11.21
CA GLY A 536 24.22 -15.98 9.76
C GLY A 536 24.47 -14.59 9.20
N ILE A 537 24.00 -13.55 9.90
CA ILE A 537 24.27 -12.15 9.54
C ILE A 537 25.78 -11.86 9.61
N ALA A 538 26.48 -12.24 10.67
CA ALA A 538 27.93 -12.04 10.80
C ALA A 538 28.70 -12.67 9.63
N ARG A 539 28.32 -13.88 9.23
CA ARG A 539 28.88 -14.57 8.04
C ARG A 539 28.60 -13.79 6.74
N GLY A 540 27.40 -13.26 6.58
CA GLY A 540 27.09 -12.38 5.44
C GLY A 540 27.94 -11.10 5.42
N ILE A 541 28.22 -10.49 6.58
CA ILE A 541 29.09 -9.31 6.70
C ILE A 541 30.54 -9.66 6.36
N LEU A 542 31.03 -10.84 6.79
CA LEU A 542 32.35 -11.35 6.36
C LEU A 542 32.42 -11.53 4.84
N GLY A 543 31.35 -12.01 4.20
CA GLY A 543 31.25 -12.09 2.75
C GLY A 543 31.34 -10.71 2.08
N ALA A 544 30.62 -9.73 2.62
CA ALA A 544 30.68 -8.34 2.14
C ALA A 544 32.08 -7.73 2.33
N LEU A 545 32.73 -7.99 3.46
CA LEU A 545 34.11 -7.54 3.73
C LEU A 545 35.09 -8.14 2.71
N ALA A 546 35.06 -9.46 2.51
CA ALA A 546 35.93 -10.14 1.56
C ALA A 546 35.72 -9.62 0.12
N ALA A 547 34.47 -9.36 -0.28
CA ALA A 547 34.17 -8.77 -1.58
C ALA A 547 34.76 -7.36 -1.74
N ARG A 548 34.77 -6.55 -0.67
CA ARG A 548 35.39 -5.21 -0.67
C ARG A 548 36.92 -5.24 -0.73
N GLU A 549 37.52 -6.35 -0.30
CA GLU A 549 38.96 -6.60 -0.38
C GLU A 549 39.36 -7.22 -1.73
N GLY A 550 38.40 -7.54 -2.59
CA GLY A 550 38.63 -8.17 -3.90
C GLY A 550 38.70 -9.70 -3.87
N SER A 551 38.60 -10.31 -2.69
CA SER A 551 38.64 -11.76 -2.50
C SER A 551 37.27 -12.39 -2.77
N LEU A 552 36.88 -12.47 -4.05
CA LEU A 552 35.55 -12.95 -4.47
C LEU A 552 35.28 -14.40 -4.03
N ASP A 553 36.30 -15.27 -4.02
CA ASP A 553 36.19 -16.68 -3.55
C ASP A 553 35.90 -16.80 -2.06
N ALA A 554 36.61 -16.03 -1.24
CA ALA A 554 36.32 -15.95 0.18
C ALA A 554 34.93 -15.36 0.43
N ALA A 555 34.51 -14.38 -0.39
CA ALA A 555 33.19 -13.78 -0.28
C ALA A 555 32.06 -14.80 -0.54
N ASP A 556 32.17 -15.57 -1.62
CA ASP A 556 31.19 -16.60 -1.97
C ASP A 556 31.10 -17.69 -0.90
N ALA A 557 32.24 -18.17 -0.39
CA ALA A 557 32.27 -19.16 0.70
C ALA A 557 31.60 -18.65 1.98
N HIS A 558 31.80 -17.38 2.33
CA HIS A 558 31.13 -16.77 3.48
C HIS A 558 29.62 -16.61 3.28
N TYR A 559 29.17 -16.22 2.08
CA TYR A 559 27.74 -16.15 1.78
C TYR A 559 27.10 -17.54 1.75
N GLU A 560 27.78 -18.56 1.25
CA GLU A 560 27.30 -19.94 1.30
C GLU A 560 27.11 -20.44 2.73
N ALA A 561 28.10 -20.21 3.60
CA ALA A 561 27.99 -20.54 5.01
C ALA A 561 26.85 -19.78 5.70
N ALA A 562 26.68 -18.49 5.39
CA ALA A 562 25.57 -17.69 5.91
C ALA A 562 24.20 -18.27 5.48
N MET A 563 24.05 -18.65 4.21
CA MET A 563 22.81 -19.26 3.72
C MET A 563 22.52 -20.62 4.36
N ALA A 564 23.55 -21.45 4.59
CA ALA A 564 23.36 -22.73 5.26
C ALA A 564 22.75 -22.53 6.67
N ILE A 565 23.28 -21.59 7.45
CA ILE A 565 22.78 -21.25 8.79
C ILE A 565 21.35 -20.69 8.72
N LEU A 566 21.09 -19.76 7.79
CA LEU A 566 19.80 -19.09 7.66
C LEU A 566 18.70 -20.01 7.08
N ARG A 567 19.05 -21.00 6.26
CA ARG A 567 18.10 -22.01 5.75
C ARG A 567 17.75 -23.04 6.81
N ASP A 568 18.74 -23.52 7.57
CA ASP A 568 18.52 -24.46 8.68
C ASP A 568 17.56 -23.89 9.74
N SER A 569 17.58 -22.57 9.91
CA SER A 569 16.73 -21.84 10.84
C SER A 569 15.38 -21.41 10.22
N ASP A 570 15.16 -21.61 8.92
CA ASP A 570 13.98 -21.13 8.16
C ASP A 570 13.86 -19.58 8.13
N HIS A 571 14.99 -18.87 8.22
CA HIS A 571 15.08 -17.40 8.13
C HIS A 571 15.04 -16.90 6.67
N ARG A 572 13.88 -16.95 6.02
CA ARG A 572 13.77 -16.62 4.58
C ARG A 572 14.22 -15.20 4.23
N TRP A 573 13.88 -14.18 5.03
CA TRP A 573 14.38 -12.81 4.77
C TRP A 573 15.91 -12.70 4.79
N GLY A 574 16.58 -13.40 5.72
CA GLY A 574 18.04 -13.47 5.79
C GLY A 574 18.65 -14.17 4.57
N VAL A 575 18.02 -15.24 4.09
CA VAL A 575 18.42 -15.94 2.86
C VAL A 575 18.36 -15.00 1.66
N GLY A 576 17.24 -14.29 1.48
CA GLY A 576 17.08 -13.30 0.40
C GLY A 576 18.17 -12.21 0.43
N ARG A 577 18.51 -11.68 1.61
CA ARG A 577 19.60 -10.70 1.77
C ARG A 577 20.96 -11.26 1.39
N THR A 578 21.24 -12.49 1.79
CA THR A 578 22.51 -13.18 1.51
C THR A 578 22.66 -13.50 0.02
N LEU A 579 21.57 -13.92 -0.64
CA LEU A 579 21.52 -14.17 -2.08
C LEU A 579 21.80 -12.93 -2.92
N ILE A 580 21.35 -11.74 -2.51
CA ILE A 580 21.73 -10.48 -3.18
C ILE A 580 23.25 -10.29 -3.16
N GLY A 581 23.88 -10.56 -2.00
CA GLY A 581 25.33 -10.49 -1.84
C GLY A 581 26.06 -11.46 -2.75
N ARG A 582 25.61 -12.73 -2.78
CA ARG A 582 26.18 -13.79 -3.62
C ARG A 582 26.00 -13.50 -5.12
N GLY A 583 24.81 -13.04 -5.52
CA GLY A 583 24.53 -12.60 -6.89
C GLY A 583 25.43 -11.44 -7.34
N THR A 584 25.73 -10.50 -6.44
CA THR A 584 26.67 -9.40 -6.73
C THR A 584 28.11 -9.90 -6.90
N VAL A 585 28.54 -10.92 -6.13
CA VAL A 585 29.86 -11.56 -6.29
C VAL A 585 29.93 -12.33 -7.61
N ALA A 586 28.91 -13.11 -7.96
CA ALA A 586 28.82 -13.81 -9.24
C ALA A 586 28.84 -12.83 -10.43
N GLU A 587 28.09 -11.73 -10.35
CA GLU A 587 28.11 -10.65 -11.35
C GLU A 587 29.52 -10.06 -11.52
N ALA A 588 30.25 -9.85 -10.40
CA ALA A 588 31.61 -9.31 -10.42
C ALA A 588 32.63 -10.29 -11.03
N ARG A 589 32.42 -11.60 -10.91
CA ARG A 589 33.23 -12.65 -11.58
C ARG A 589 32.93 -12.80 -13.08
N GLY A 590 31.76 -12.33 -13.52
CA GLY A 590 31.26 -12.58 -14.88
C GLY A 590 30.38 -13.83 -15.00
N ASP A 591 30.07 -14.50 -13.90
CA ASP A 591 29.22 -15.70 -13.85
C ASP A 591 27.72 -15.31 -13.96
N LEU A 592 27.32 -14.80 -15.12
CA LEU A 592 25.99 -14.19 -15.32
C LEU A 592 24.83 -15.17 -15.09
N LEU A 593 25.02 -16.47 -15.34
CA LEU A 593 24.01 -17.51 -15.11
C LEU A 593 23.73 -17.70 -13.61
N ASP A 594 24.79 -17.80 -12.80
CA ASP A 594 24.64 -17.93 -11.35
C ASP A 594 24.15 -16.63 -10.73
N ALA A 595 24.60 -15.47 -11.21
CA ALA A 595 24.08 -14.18 -10.78
C ALA A 595 22.57 -14.07 -11.00
N ASP A 596 22.08 -14.41 -12.20
CA ASP A 596 20.65 -14.42 -12.53
C ASP A 596 19.86 -15.38 -11.63
N ARG A 597 20.38 -16.61 -11.43
CA ARG A 597 19.76 -17.61 -10.53
C ARG A 597 19.63 -17.09 -9.09
N TYR A 598 20.72 -16.54 -8.53
CA TYR A 598 20.71 -16.03 -7.16
C TYR A 598 19.78 -14.83 -6.99
N PHE A 599 19.78 -13.89 -7.94
CA PHE A 599 18.88 -12.73 -7.86
C PHE A 599 17.42 -13.11 -8.06
N ARG A 600 17.07 -14.08 -8.92
CA ARG A 600 15.68 -14.54 -9.07
C ARG A 600 15.18 -15.26 -7.83
N GLU A 601 16.00 -16.14 -7.23
CA GLU A 601 15.64 -16.78 -5.97
C GLU A 601 15.43 -15.73 -4.85
N ALA A 602 16.30 -14.72 -4.76
CA ALA A 602 16.11 -13.62 -3.84
C ALA A 602 14.84 -12.80 -4.13
N LEU A 603 14.53 -12.55 -5.40
CA LEU A 603 13.37 -11.78 -5.83
C LEU A 603 12.07 -12.42 -5.36
N ASP A 604 11.92 -13.73 -5.52
CA ASP A 604 10.73 -14.48 -5.09
C ASP A 604 10.53 -14.41 -3.57
N ILE A 605 11.61 -14.60 -2.81
CA ILE A 605 11.60 -14.49 -1.36
C ILE A 605 11.19 -13.08 -0.92
N LEU A 606 11.83 -12.05 -1.48
CA LEU A 606 11.67 -10.66 -1.05
C LEU A 606 10.30 -10.09 -1.44
N ARG A 607 9.74 -10.50 -2.59
CA ARG A 607 8.35 -10.20 -2.95
C ARG A 607 7.37 -10.83 -1.96
N GLY A 608 7.61 -12.06 -1.53
CA GLY A 608 6.77 -12.73 -0.53
C GLY A 608 6.82 -12.06 0.85
N VAL A 609 7.96 -11.48 1.23
CA VAL A 609 8.14 -10.75 2.51
C VAL A 609 7.59 -9.32 2.44
N GLY A 610 7.65 -8.68 1.27
CA GLY A 610 7.40 -7.24 1.10
C GLY A 610 8.57 -6.36 1.56
N ALA A 611 9.80 -6.89 1.52
CA ALA A 611 11.00 -6.19 1.96
C ALA A 611 11.48 -5.18 0.90
N SER A 612 10.87 -3.99 0.87
CA SER A 612 11.00 -3.00 -0.20
C SER A 612 12.43 -2.55 -0.49
N PRO A 613 13.29 -2.23 0.50
CA PRO A 613 14.69 -1.84 0.25
C PRO A 613 15.53 -2.95 -0.37
N GLU A 614 15.42 -4.16 0.15
CA GLU A 614 16.11 -5.32 -0.38
C GLU A 614 15.58 -5.70 -1.77
N LEU A 615 14.26 -5.62 -1.98
CA LEU A 615 13.61 -5.90 -3.25
C LEU A 615 14.10 -4.93 -4.34
N ALA A 616 14.13 -3.63 -4.06
CA ALA A 616 14.68 -2.64 -4.99
C ALA A 616 16.15 -2.95 -5.31
N ARG A 617 16.97 -3.25 -4.30
CA ARG A 617 18.37 -3.65 -4.51
C ARG A 617 18.50 -4.90 -5.38
N CYS A 618 17.63 -5.89 -5.19
CA CYS A 618 17.59 -7.12 -5.96
C CYS A 618 17.20 -6.85 -7.42
N LEU A 619 16.14 -6.08 -7.66
CA LEU A 619 15.68 -5.66 -8.99
C LEU A 619 16.78 -4.92 -9.75
N ALA A 620 17.52 -4.03 -9.09
CA ALA A 620 18.69 -3.39 -9.68
C ALA A 620 19.77 -4.40 -10.08
N GLY A 621 19.95 -5.48 -9.32
CA GLY A 621 20.85 -6.60 -9.66
C GLY A 621 20.38 -7.36 -10.89
N VAL A 622 19.12 -7.80 -10.90
CA VAL A 622 18.50 -8.49 -12.05
C VAL A 622 18.61 -7.62 -13.31
N GLY A 623 18.32 -6.32 -13.21
CA GLY A 623 18.41 -5.39 -14.33
C GLY A 623 19.83 -5.27 -14.90
N ARG A 624 20.86 -5.23 -14.06
CA ARG A 624 22.27 -5.21 -14.53
C ARG A 624 22.68 -6.53 -15.18
N VAL A 625 22.27 -7.66 -14.62
CA VAL A 625 22.56 -8.98 -15.21
C VAL A 625 21.86 -9.12 -16.56
N ALA A 626 20.58 -8.73 -16.66
CA ALA A 626 19.84 -8.71 -17.92
C ALA A 626 20.51 -7.82 -18.97
N ALA A 627 21.02 -6.64 -18.58
CA ALA A 627 21.76 -5.76 -19.48
C ALA A 627 23.04 -6.43 -20.02
N ARG A 628 23.81 -7.10 -19.15
CA ARG A 628 25.02 -7.83 -19.55
C ARG A 628 24.73 -9.06 -20.41
N GLN A 629 23.52 -9.62 -20.31
CA GLN A 629 23.04 -10.70 -21.18
C GLN A 629 22.46 -10.19 -22.51
N GLY A 630 22.44 -8.87 -22.76
CA GLY A 630 21.86 -8.26 -23.96
C GLY A 630 20.34 -8.14 -23.94
N ALA A 631 19.68 -8.47 -22.82
CA ALA A 631 18.23 -8.37 -22.65
C ALA A 631 17.80 -6.95 -22.24
N THR A 632 18.11 -5.95 -23.08
CA THR A 632 17.99 -4.52 -22.77
C THR A 632 16.60 -4.08 -22.30
N ARG A 633 15.54 -4.58 -22.95
CA ARG A 633 14.16 -4.25 -22.55
C ARG A 633 13.85 -4.71 -21.13
N GLN A 634 14.20 -5.97 -20.81
CA GLN A 634 14.01 -6.52 -19.47
C GLN A 634 14.87 -5.78 -18.44
N ALA A 635 16.10 -5.39 -18.81
CA ALA A 635 16.95 -4.58 -17.96
C ALA A 635 16.27 -3.27 -17.55
N TYR A 636 15.67 -2.56 -18.51
CA TYR A 636 14.93 -1.33 -18.23
C TYR A 636 13.67 -1.55 -17.40
N ASP A 637 12.92 -2.62 -17.63
CA ASP A 637 11.73 -2.94 -16.83
C ASP A 637 12.10 -3.09 -15.35
N TYR A 638 13.10 -3.92 -15.03
CA TYR A 638 13.57 -4.11 -13.65
C TYR A 638 14.23 -2.86 -13.05
N LEU A 639 15.01 -2.11 -13.83
CA LEU A 639 15.65 -0.89 -13.36
C LEU A 639 14.64 0.24 -13.10
N SER A 640 13.57 0.33 -13.90
CA SER A 640 12.49 1.30 -13.68
C SER A 640 11.73 0.99 -12.38
N GLU A 641 11.35 -0.27 -12.15
CA GLU A 641 10.69 -0.73 -10.93
C GLU A 641 11.57 -0.42 -9.71
N SER A 642 12.86 -0.79 -9.77
CA SER A 642 13.83 -0.50 -8.72
C SER A 642 14.02 1.00 -8.44
N LEU A 643 14.07 1.83 -9.48
CA LEU A 643 14.25 3.28 -9.37
C LEU A 643 13.04 3.92 -8.67
N LEU A 644 11.83 3.57 -9.10
CA LEU A 644 10.58 4.07 -8.53
C LEU A 644 10.42 3.66 -7.08
N MET A 645 10.69 2.39 -6.75
CA MET A 645 10.69 1.90 -5.36
C MET A 645 11.71 2.62 -4.48
N SER A 646 12.93 2.82 -4.98
CA SER A 646 13.98 3.53 -4.24
C SER A 646 13.63 4.99 -4.02
N HIS A 647 13.03 5.65 -5.03
CA HIS A 647 12.60 7.04 -4.93
C HIS A 647 11.43 7.20 -3.94
N GLY A 648 10.39 6.37 -4.06
CA GLY A 648 9.21 6.42 -3.20
C GLY A 648 9.50 6.13 -1.72
N THR A 649 10.58 5.39 -1.42
CA THR A 649 11.03 5.12 -0.05
C THR A 649 12.14 6.07 0.44
N GLY A 650 12.51 7.09 -0.35
CA GLY A 650 13.53 8.07 0.01
C GLY A 650 14.97 7.54 0.02
N GLN A 651 15.23 6.36 -0.56
CA GLN A 651 16.54 5.72 -0.59
C GLN A 651 17.45 6.35 -1.65
N ARG A 652 18.10 7.47 -1.30
CA ARG A 652 19.02 8.20 -2.21
C ARG A 652 20.12 7.32 -2.81
N MET A 653 20.68 6.41 -2.02
CA MET A 653 21.69 5.46 -2.54
C MET A 653 21.05 4.45 -3.51
N GLY A 654 19.83 3.98 -3.21
CA GLY A 654 19.05 3.16 -4.14
C GLY A 654 18.87 3.85 -5.49
N VAL A 655 18.44 5.11 -5.46
CA VAL A 655 18.26 5.95 -6.66
C VAL A 655 19.56 6.08 -7.44
N ALA A 656 20.65 6.54 -6.82
CA ALA A 656 21.92 6.72 -7.53
C ALA A 656 22.48 5.40 -8.11
N ARG A 657 22.26 4.25 -7.44
CA ARG A 657 22.65 2.93 -7.99
C ARG A 657 21.84 2.59 -9.25
N CYS A 658 20.53 2.85 -9.24
CA CYS A 658 19.66 2.62 -10.39
C CYS A 658 20.01 3.52 -11.56
N LEU A 659 20.21 4.82 -11.30
CA LEU A 659 20.63 5.79 -12.32
C LEU A 659 21.97 5.38 -12.97
N SER A 660 22.94 4.92 -12.17
CA SER A 660 24.22 4.42 -12.69
C SER A 660 24.03 3.20 -13.60
N ALA A 661 23.16 2.26 -13.21
CA ALA A 661 22.85 1.09 -14.03
C ALA A 661 22.12 1.47 -15.33
N ILE A 662 21.12 2.35 -15.26
CA ILE A 662 20.37 2.85 -16.42
C ILE A 662 21.30 3.56 -17.41
N ALA A 663 22.21 4.41 -16.89
CA ALA A 663 23.22 5.05 -17.70
C ALA A 663 24.14 4.04 -18.41
N GLY A 664 24.52 2.96 -17.73
CA GLY A 664 25.29 1.87 -18.33
C GLY A 664 24.54 1.16 -19.47
N VAL A 665 23.25 0.87 -19.28
CA VAL A 665 22.40 0.28 -20.33
C VAL A 665 22.29 1.22 -21.54
N ALA A 666 22.03 2.50 -21.30
CA ALA A 666 21.88 3.51 -22.35
C ALA A 666 23.18 3.73 -23.14
N ALA A 667 24.34 3.72 -22.45
CA ALA A 667 25.64 3.79 -23.11
C ALA A 667 25.85 2.60 -24.05
N GLY A 668 25.46 1.39 -23.64
CA GLY A 668 25.50 0.19 -24.48
C GLY A 668 24.55 0.21 -25.69
N GLN A 669 23.55 1.09 -25.70
CA GLN A 669 22.68 1.35 -26.85
C GLN A 669 23.12 2.53 -27.73
N GLY A 670 24.27 3.16 -27.42
CA GLY A 670 24.76 4.32 -28.17
C GLY A 670 24.14 5.66 -27.75
N LEU A 671 23.36 5.71 -26.66
CA LEU A 671 22.78 6.96 -26.11
C LEU A 671 23.78 7.69 -25.21
N ALA A 672 24.99 7.96 -25.73
CA ALA A 672 26.14 8.40 -24.94
C ALA A 672 25.91 9.72 -24.17
N GLU A 673 25.29 10.72 -24.81
CA GLU A 673 25.02 12.02 -24.18
C GLU A 673 24.09 11.91 -22.97
N GLU A 674 22.94 11.25 -23.13
CA GLU A 674 21.95 11.12 -22.05
C GLU A 674 22.44 10.15 -20.97
N ALA A 675 23.20 9.11 -21.34
CA ALA A 675 23.89 8.26 -20.39
C ALA A 675 24.84 9.06 -19.48
N HIS A 676 25.63 9.99 -20.05
CA HIS A 676 26.53 10.85 -19.26
C HIS A 676 25.77 11.82 -18.36
N ARG A 677 24.64 12.35 -18.82
CA ARG A 677 23.76 13.19 -18.00
C ARG A 677 23.18 12.42 -16.81
N ILE A 678 22.61 11.24 -17.03
CA ILE A 678 22.06 10.41 -15.94
C ILE A 678 23.17 9.93 -14.99
N ALA A 679 24.36 9.62 -15.50
CA ALA A 679 25.49 9.25 -14.65
C ALA A 679 26.02 10.42 -13.80
N GLY A 680 26.03 11.64 -14.35
CA GLY A 680 26.35 12.86 -13.60
C GLY A 680 25.36 13.12 -12.46
N ALA A 681 24.07 12.90 -12.70
CA ALA A 681 23.03 12.95 -11.67
C ALA A 681 23.25 11.88 -10.59
N ALA A 682 23.55 10.65 -10.98
CA ALA A 682 23.86 9.56 -10.06
C ALA A 682 25.06 9.90 -9.14
N ALA A 683 26.12 10.47 -9.71
CA ALA A 683 27.31 10.91 -8.98
C ALA A 683 26.99 12.03 -7.98
N ALA A 684 26.23 13.05 -8.40
CA ALA A 684 25.85 14.15 -7.53
C ALA A 684 24.95 13.70 -6.35
N ILE A 685 23.98 12.82 -6.60
CA ILE A 685 23.13 12.26 -5.53
C ILE A 685 23.97 11.46 -4.54
N ARG A 686 24.92 10.67 -5.03
CA ARG A 686 25.83 9.88 -4.20
C ARG A 686 26.74 10.75 -3.33
N GLU A 687 27.30 11.81 -3.90
CA GLU A 687 28.16 12.78 -3.20
C GLU A 687 27.38 13.58 -2.14
N ARG A 688 26.19 14.10 -2.49
CA ARG A 688 25.28 14.78 -1.55
C ARG A 688 24.83 13.85 -0.41
N ALA A 689 24.81 12.55 -0.66
CA ALA A 689 24.56 11.52 0.34
C ALA A 689 25.85 11.04 1.05
N GLY A 690 26.97 11.77 0.97
CA GLY A 690 28.18 11.51 1.74
C GLY A 690 28.89 10.18 1.43
N PHE A 691 28.55 9.52 0.31
CA PHE A 691 29.20 8.28 -0.09
C PHE A 691 30.44 8.56 -0.98
N PRO A 692 31.51 7.74 -0.87
CA PRO A 692 32.71 7.93 -1.68
C PRO A 692 32.41 7.78 -3.18
N PRO A 693 33.14 8.48 -4.07
CA PRO A 693 32.96 8.37 -5.52
C PRO A 693 32.95 6.92 -6.01
N SER A 694 32.15 6.62 -7.04
CA SER A 694 32.19 5.31 -7.70
C SER A 694 33.36 5.24 -8.67
N ALA A 695 34.11 4.13 -8.69
CA ALA A 695 35.16 3.91 -9.68
C ALA A 695 34.60 3.82 -11.13
N SER A 696 33.32 3.46 -11.26
CA SER A 696 32.56 3.37 -12.51
C SER A 696 31.61 4.55 -12.74
N ALA A 697 31.92 5.73 -12.18
CA ALA A 697 31.00 6.86 -12.19
C ALA A 697 30.66 7.35 -13.62
N ARG A 698 31.61 7.30 -14.55
CA ARG A 698 31.39 7.66 -15.96
C ARG A 698 31.13 6.40 -16.80
N PRO A 699 30.07 6.37 -17.63
CA PRO A 699 29.82 5.27 -18.55
C PRO A 699 30.97 5.13 -19.54
N ALA A 700 31.32 3.89 -19.89
CA ALA A 700 32.24 3.66 -21.01
C ALA A 700 31.57 4.14 -22.31
N VAL A 701 32.34 4.83 -23.15
CA VAL A 701 31.90 5.27 -24.48
C VAL A 701 32.53 4.31 -25.48
N ALA A 702 31.74 3.79 -26.43
CA ALA A 702 32.27 2.99 -27.51
C ALA A 702 33.30 3.81 -28.32
N GLU A 703 34.43 3.21 -28.71
CA GLU A 703 35.48 3.90 -29.47
C GLU A 703 34.98 4.47 -30.81
N GLU A 704 33.90 3.91 -31.34
CA GLU A 704 33.24 4.34 -32.59
C GLU A 704 32.24 5.51 -32.39
N SER A 705 32.04 6.00 -31.16
CA SER A 705 31.11 7.10 -30.89
C SER A 705 31.63 8.43 -31.45
N ALA A 706 30.85 9.06 -32.33
CA ALA A 706 31.16 10.37 -32.92
C ALA A 706 31.02 11.57 -31.93
N VAL A 707 30.64 11.32 -30.68
CA VAL A 707 30.39 12.38 -29.68
C VAL A 707 31.70 12.84 -29.03
N ASP A 708 31.97 14.14 -29.09
CA ASP A 708 33.19 14.71 -28.50
C ASP A 708 33.18 14.73 -26.96
N SER A 709 34.38 14.69 -26.36
CA SER A 709 34.54 14.67 -24.89
C SER A 709 33.98 15.91 -24.18
N ARG A 710 33.98 17.09 -24.81
CA ARG A 710 33.48 18.32 -24.18
C ARG A 710 31.96 18.30 -24.07
N THR A 711 31.28 17.74 -25.07
CA THR A 711 29.84 17.51 -25.08
C THR A 711 29.45 16.55 -23.97
N LEU A 712 30.20 15.44 -23.79
CA LEU A 712 29.98 14.50 -22.68
C LEU A 712 30.23 15.13 -21.31
N ASP A 713 31.27 15.95 -21.15
CA ASP A 713 31.53 16.70 -19.92
C ASP A 713 30.42 17.72 -19.61
N SER A 714 29.90 18.41 -20.63
CA SER A 714 28.76 19.32 -20.48
C SER A 714 27.51 18.58 -20.03
N ARG A 715 27.19 17.44 -20.65
CA ARG A 715 26.05 16.59 -20.25
C ARG A 715 26.19 16.06 -18.83
N TRP A 716 27.39 15.63 -18.45
CA TRP A 716 27.71 15.23 -17.09
C TRP A 716 27.40 16.35 -16.08
N GLU A 717 27.88 17.57 -16.34
CA GLU A 717 27.66 18.72 -15.45
C GLU A 717 26.18 19.13 -15.39
N GLN A 718 25.46 19.10 -16.52
CA GLN A 718 24.00 19.27 -16.54
C GLN A 718 23.31 18.25 -15.64
N GLY A 719 23.74 16.99 -15.69
CA GLY A 719 23.25 15.92 -14.82
C GLY A 719 23.48 16.19 -13.34
N ARG A 720 24.68 16.67 -12.98
CA ARG A 720 25.01 17.04 -11.59
C ARG A 720 24.12 18.16 -11.04
N GLY A 721 23.65 19.04 -11.92
CA GLY A 721 22.74 20.13 -11.58
C GLY A 721 21.32 19.71 -11.22
N LEU A 722 20.90 18.48 -11.57
CA LEU A 722 19.53 18.02 -11.35
C LEU A 722 19.19 17.79 -9.87
N SER A 723 17.93 18.05 -9.53
CA SER A 723 17.30 17.53 -8.30
C SER A 723 17.07 16.01 -8.41
N VAL A 724 16.72 15.36 -7.30
CA VAL A 724 16.45 13.91 -7.29
C VAL A 724 15.24 13.59 -8.16
N GLU A 725 14.19 14.41 -8.06
CA GLU A 725 12.93 14.29 -8.79
C GLU A 725 13.15 14.44 -10.30
N GLU A 726 13.90 15.48 -10.71
CA GLU A 726 14.26 15.68 -12.12
C GLU A 726 15.15 14.55 -12.65
N SER A 727 16.06 14.03 -11.82
CA SER A 727 16.93 12.90 -12.20
C SER A 727 16.12 11.63 -12.44
N VAL A 728 15.10 11.37 -11.61
CA VAL A 728 14.20 10.22 -11.79
C VAL A 728 13.37 10.38 -13.06
N ALA A 729 12.77 11.55 -13.28
CA ALA A 729 11.98 11.83 -14.48
C ALA A 729 12.82 11.69 -15.76
N ALA A 730 14.03 12.26 -15.78
CA ALA A 730 14.96 12.15 -16.90
C ALA A 730 15.34 10.69 -17.19
N ALA A 731 15.59 9.88 -16.15
CA ALA A 731 15.91 8.48 -16.32
C ALA A 731 14.72 7.66 -16.86
N LEU A 732 13.49 7.95 -16.45
CA LEU A 732 12.29 7.29 -16.98
C LEU A 732 12.08 7.63 -18.46
N HIS A 733 12.28 8.90 -18.85
CA HIS A 733 12.25 9.30 -20.25
C HIS A 733 13.33 8.59 -21.09
N LEU A 734 14.55 8.45 -20.55
CA LEU A 734 15.62 7.70 -21.20
C LEU A 734 15.26 6.22 -21.38
N ILE A 735 14.62 5.62 -20.37
CA ILE A 735 14.14 4.23 -20.43
C ILE A 735 13.13 4.06 -21.58
N ASP A 736 12.16 4.96 -21.68
CA ASP A 736 11.14 4.87 -22.73
C ASP A 736 11.73 5.06 -24.13
N ALA A 737 12.70 5.96 -24.28
CA ALA A 737 13.46 6.11 -25.53
C ALA A 737 14.27 4.83 -25.86
N GLY A 738 14.98 4.27 -24.87
CA GLY A 738 15.81 3.09 -25.02
C GLY A 738 15.02 1.80 -25.30
N ARG A 739 13.76 1.70 -24.87
CA ARG A 739 12.86 0.57 -25.16
C ARG A 739 12.47 0.46 -26.63
N VAL A 740 12.43 1.59 -27.34
CA VAL A 740 12.00 1.66 -28.74
C VAL A 740 13.16 1.41 -29.71
N LEU A 741 14.39 1.57 -29.25
CA LEU A 741 15.58 1.29 -30.06
C LEU A 741 15.71 -0.22 -30.33
N PRO A 742 16.10 -0.60 -31.56
CA PRO A 742 16.50 -1.99 -31.81
C PRO A 742 17.64 -2.37 -30.87
N PRO A 743 17.73 -3.63 -30.43
CA PRO A 743 18.87 -4.09 -29.65
C PRO A 743 20.15 -3.73 -30.42
N PRO A 744 21.21 -3.29 -29.72
CA PRO A 744 22.45 -2.94 -30.39
C PRO A 744 22.86 -4.11 -31.30
N PRO A 745 23.37 -3.84 -32.52
CA PRO A 745 24.01 -4.89 -33.29
C PRO A 745 25.07 -5.52 -32.39
N VAL A 746 25.13 -6.85 -32.34
CA VAL A 746 26.15 -7.57 -31.57
C VAL A 746 27.51 -7.17 -32.15
N GLY A 747 28.09 -6.11 -31.60
CA GLY A 747 29.34 -5.50 -32.03
C GLY A 747 30.51 -6.34 -31.55
N ALA A 748 31.41 -6.60 -32.49
CA ALA A 748 32.57 -7.45 -32.35
C ALA A 748 33.61 -6.86 -31.37
N ASP A 749 33.38 -6.98 -30.06
CA ASP A 749 34.49 -6.94 -29.09
C ASP A 749 34.22 -7.69 -27.79
N THR A 750 33.56 -8.85 -27.92
CA THR A 750 33.87 -10.02 -27.09
C THR A 750 34.51 -11.08 -27.99
N ALA A 751 35.68 -10.74 -28.52
CA ALA A 751 36.68 -11.74 -28.86
C ALA A 751 37.40 -12.22 -27.59
N ALA A 752 36.63 -12.56 -26.54
CA ALA A 752 37.06 -13.47 -25.50
C ALA A 752 36.42 -14.81 -25.85
N GLU A 753 37.18 -15.61 -26.59
CA GLU A 753 36.91 -17.01 -26.92
C GLU A 753 35.47 -17.29 -27.36
N ARG A 754 35.20 -17.02 -28.65
CA ARG A 754 34.37 -17.93 -29.43
C ARG A 754 35.05 -19.30 -29.39
N THR A 755 34.82 -20.04 -28.31
CA THR A 755 34.75 -21.49 -28.43
C THR A 755 33.75 -21.75 -29.56
N ALA A 756 34.17 -22.57 -30.53
CA ALA A 756 33.34 -23.00 -31.64
C ALA A 756 31.90 -23.32 -31.17
N PRO A 757 30.86 -23.15 -32.01
CA PRO A 757 29.49 -23.55 -31.63
C PRO A 757 29.59 -24.92 -30.98
N PRO A 758 29.01 -25.14 -29.78
CA PRO A 758 29.40 -26.24 -28.91
C PRO A 758 29.34 -27.51 -29.72
N SER A 759 30.51 -28.00 -30.14
CA SER A 759 30.56 -29.25 -30.87
C SER A 759 30.00 -30.27 -29.91
N LEU A 760 29.13 -31.12 -30.42
CA LEU A 760 28.71 -32.26 -29.63
C LEU A 760 29.98 -32.93 -29.09
N THR A 761 30.03 -33.17 -27.79
CA THR A 761 31.13 -33.96 -27.22
C THR A 761 31.19 -35.30 -27.98
N PRO A 762 32.34 -35.99 -28.04
CA PRO A 762 32.42 -37.28 -28.75
C PRO A 762 31.28 -38.23 -28.39
N ARG A 763 30.88 -38.23 -27.11
CA ARG A 763 29.76 -39.03 -26.60
C ARG A 763 28.38 -38.55 -27.04
N GLU A 764 28.15 -37.23 -27.10
CA GLU A 764 26.90 -36.69 -27.64
C GLU A 764 26.81 -36.87 -29.16
N HIS A 765 27.94 -36.83 -29.88
CA HIS A 765 27.99 -37.10 -31.31
C HIS A 765 27.69 -38.57 -31.63
N GLU A 766 28.28 -39.49 -30.88
CA GLU A 766 27.97 -40.93 -30.95
C GLU A 766 26.49 -41.21 -30.66
N ILE A 767 25.91 -40.57 -29.64
CA ILE A 767 24.47 -40.65 -29.34
C ILE A 767 23.64 -40.05 -30.47
N ALA A 768 24.05 -38.93 -31.08
CA ALA A 768 23.36 -38.31 -32.21
C ALA A 768 23.38 -39.21 -33.46
N LEU A 769 24.49 -39.89 -33.76
CA LEU A 769 24.59 -40.87 -34.85
C LEU A 769 23.60 -42.03 -34.65
N LEU A 770 23.55 -42.62 -33.44
CA LEU A 770 22.60 -43.69 -33.12
C LEU A 770 21.14 -43.22 -33.13
N ILE A 771 20.89 -41.92 -32.90
CA ILE A 771 19.58 -41.29 -33.13
C ILE A 771 19.26 -41.24 -34.63
N GLY A 772 20.24 -40.89 -35.46
CA GLY A 772 20.15 -40.94 -36.92
C GLY A 772 19.79 -42.33 -37.46
N ASP A 773 20.33 -43.38 -36.84
CA ASP A 773 20.02 -44.79 -37.15
C ASP A 773 18.64 -45.25 -36.63
N GLY A 774 17.85 -44.34 -36.04
CA GLY A 774 16.48 -44.62 -35.60
C GLY A 774 16.37 -45.37 -34.27
N MET A 775 17.47 -45.53 -33.52
CA MET A 775 17.43 -46.20 -32.22
C MET A 775 16.66 -45.34 -31.20
N GLY A 776 16.06 -45.97 -30.19
CA GLY A 776 15.47 -45.29 -29.02
C GLY A 776 16.42 -45.23 -27.83
N ASN A 777 16.11 -44.43 -26.79
CA ASN A 777 17.01 -44.23 -25.63
C ASN A 777 17.43 -45.54 -24.93
N ARG A 778 16.55 -46.54 -24.88
CA ARG A 778 16.85 -47.86 -24.30
C ARG A 778 17.85 -48.66 -25.15
N ALA A 779 17.67 -48.66 -26.46
CA ALA A 779 18.55 -49.35 -27.39
C ALA A 779 19.94 -48.67 -27.47
N ILE A 780 19.98 -47.34 -27.39
CA ILE A 780 21.24 -46.58 -27.27
C ILE A 780 21.95 -46.89 -25.94
N ALA A 781 21.19 -46.97 -24.83
CA ALA A 781 21.73 -47.31 -23.52
C ALA A 781 22.39 -48.70 -23.51
N GLU A 782 21.75 -49.69 -24.14
CA GLU A 782 22.28 -51.04 -24.32
C GLU A 782 23.52 -51.05 -25.24
N ALA A 783 23.47 -50.37 -26.38
CA ALA A 783 24.59 -50.29 -27.33
C ALA A 783 25.84 -49.61 -26.74
N LEU A 784 25.63 -48.64 -25.86
CA LEU A 784 26.70 -47.83 -25.28
C LEU A 784 27.07 -48.23 -23.84
N PHE A 785 26.48 -49.31 -23.30
CA PHE A 785 26.66 -49.80 -21.93
C PHE A 785 26.50 -48.71 -20.85
N ILE A 786 25.47 -47.87 -20.97
CA ILE A 786 25.14 -46.80 -20.01
C ILE A 786 23.65 -46.83 -19.62
N SER A 787 23.24 -46.07 -18.61
CA SER A 787 21.83 -46.05 -18.19
C SER A 787 20.93 -45.27 -19.18
N PRO A 788 19.65 -45.65 -19.36
CA PRO A 788 18.70 -44.88 -20.18
C PRO A 788 18.49 -43.43 -19.71
N VAL A 789 18.64 -43.17 -18.41
CA VAL A 789 18.56 -41.82 -17.81
C VAL A 789 19.75 -40.98 -18.25
N THR A 790 20.94 -41.58 -18.34
CA THR A 790 22.16 -40.94 -18.85
C THR A 790 21.99 -40.57 -20.33
N VAL A 791 21.42 -41.47 -21.15
CA VAL A 791 21.10 -41.18 -22.56
C VAL A 791 20.11 -40.02 -22.67
N ALA A 792 19.02 -40.02 -21.89
CA ALA A 792 18.03 -38.94 -21.91
C ALA A 792 18.64 -37.57 -21.57
N ARG A 793 19.57 -37.53 -20.60
CA ARG A 793 20.31 -36.31 -20.26
C ARG A 793 21.20 -35.83 -21.42
N HIS A 794 21.89 -36.73 -22.10
CA HIS A 794 22.68 -36.37 -23.28
C HIS A 794 21.80 -35.88 -24.45
N VAL A 795 20.62 -36.48 -24.66
CA VAL A 795 19.66 -36.01 -25.67
C VAL A 795 19.13 -34.61 -25.35
N ALA A 796 18.81 -34.33 -24.09
CA ALA A 796 18.42 -32.99 -23.65
C ALA A 796 19.56 -31.98 -23.87
N ASN A 797 20.81 -32.37 -23.61
CA ASN A 797 21.97 -31.52 -23.88
C ASN A 797 22.16 -31.27 -25.39
N ILE A 798 21.96 -32.28 -26.25
CA ILE A 798 22.00 -32.13 -27.71
C ILE A 798 20.92 -31.16 -28.18
N HIS A 799 19.70 -31.25 -27.65
CA HIS A 799 18.61 -30.30 -27.92
C HIS A 799 19.01 -28.85 -27.59
N THR A 800 19.54 -28.64 -26.40
CA THR A 800 20.00 -27.32 -25.95
C THR A 800 21.17 -26.79 -26.79
N LYS A 801 22.13 -27.66 -27.16
CA LYS A 801 23.34 -27.28 -27.92
C LYS A 801 23.04 -26.97 -29.39
N LEU A 802 22.13 -27.71 -30.02
CA LEU A 802 21.79 -27.55 -31.43
C LEU A 802 20.52 -26.71 -31.66
N GLY A 803 19.82 -26.30 -30.61
CA GLY A 803 18.57 -25.55 -30.71
C GLY A 803 17.40 -26.38 -31.27
N PHE A 804 17.44 -27.70 -31.08
CA PHE A 804 16.41 -28.61 -31.57
C PHE A 804 15.37 -28.92 -30.49
N ASN A 805 14.13 -29.14 -30.91
CA ASN A 805 13.01 -29.43 -30.02
C ASN A 805 12.46 -30.86 -30.22
N SER A 806 13.00 -31.62 -31.17
CA SER A 806 12.56 -32.99 -31.45
C SER A 806 13.69 -33.91 -31.90
N ARG A 807 13.60 -35.18 -31.53
CA ARG A 807 14.57 -36.21 -31.92
C ARG A 807 14.69 -36.35 -33.44
N THR A 808 13.62 -36.09 -34.17
CA THR A 808 13.59 -36.06 -35.64
C THR A 808 14.49 -34.99 -36.23
N GLN A 809 14.62 -33.83 -35.58
CA GLN A 809 15.56 -32.78 -36.01
C GLN A 809 17.02 -33.20 -35.82
N ILE A 810 17.34 -33.96 -34.76
CA ILE A 810 18.68 -34.53 -34.56
C ILE A 810 19.01 -35.52 -35.70
N ALA A 811 18.06 -36.40 -36.05
CA ALA A 811 18.24 -37.37 -37.14
C ALA A 811 18.39 -36.70 -38.53
N ALA A 812 17.60 -35.67 -38.81
CA ALA A 812 17.72 -34.87 -40.03
C ALA A 812 19.09 -34.15 -40.11
N TRP A 813 19.53 -33.55 -39.00
CA TRP A 813 20.81 -32.86 -38.92
C TRP A 813 22.00 -33.80 -39.17
N ILE A 814 21.99 -35.01 -38.59
CA ILE A 814 23.02 -36.02 -38.86
C ILE A 814 23.03 -36.42 -40.34
N SER A 815 21.87 -36.61 -40.96
CA SER A 815 21.76 -36.97 -42.38
C SER A 815 22.34 -35.90 -43.30
N GLU A 816 22.20 -34.62 -42.96
CA GLU A 816 22.79 -33.50 -43.70
C GLU A 816 24.31 -33.36 -43.50
N HIS A 817 24.83 -33.76 -42.32
CA HIS A 817 26.22 -33.54 -41.94
C HIS A 817 27.14 -34.76 -42.14
N THR A 818 26.60 -35.97 -42.33
CA THR A 818 27.40 -37.17 -42.66
C THR A 818 27.71 -37.32 -44.15
N VAL A 819 26.94 -36.70 -45.05
CA VAL A 819 27.14 -36.77 -46.52
C VAL A 819 28.31 -35.87 -47.01
N ARG A 820 28.91 -35.07 -46.13
CA ARG A 820 30.01 -34.13 -46.46
C ARG A 820 31.34 -34.42 -45.74
N SER A 821 31.56 -35.66 -45.27
CA SER A 821 32.84 -36.08 -44.64
C SER A 821 33.69 -36.89 -45.59
#